data_AF-R6C343-F1
#
_entry.id   AF-R6C343-F1
#
_cell.length_a   1.000
_cell.length_b   1.000
_cell.length_c   1.000
_cell.angle_alpha   90.00
_cell.angle_beta   90.00
_cell.angle_gamma   90.00
#
_symmetry.space_group_name_H-M   'P 1'
#
loop_
_entity.id
_entity.type
_entity.pdbx_description
1 polymer ?
#
loop_
_entity_poly.entity_id
_entity_poly.type
_entity_poly.pdbx_seq_one_letter_code
_entity_poly.pdbx_strand_id
1 'polypeptide(L)'
;MKGLVKFFLTNKALSWLILILILSGGIFAYNNMGKLEDAPFTIKQALVTTSYPGASPMEVQQQVTDVLEESIQSLGELYYLKTENRAGLSKITVYVKKEIRAKDMQQLWDKLRRKVNDVQNKLPAGAGPSVVNDDFGDVLGVFYGLSSETHTYRELEDCAKEIKNELLDVKDVAKVELFGIQNRTIEVTVNPSLLSQSGVMMADIASAFERQNKVVDAGAIETSTNRLRIEADGSFTSLEEIENLTVVSRKGEYFRLGEIAEIRESYSRPARNLMRIGNIPAVGIAISTVSDGNVVEMAELVSQQIDKLKADMPEGYELDIIYDQGYESAVANDGFVMNLIVSVLTVVAVLLFFIGFKNGFLIGSGLIFSIFGTLIYMQATGIALQRMSLAAIIIAIGMLVDNAIVVYDAALVNMQRGMRKRVAILNAVSSTAMPLLGATLIAVLTFLPVYLSPHITGEILSSLFIVIAVSLLLSWVLAITQNVFFVQEFVRRPRPEELKNELFTGRIYDFFRKALSFTIRKRYTVVGCMVVLLAVAGWGFRYIPQQFMPLLNKQYFSVDMWLTEGTRIEESEKQAAQLTEYLQTFDGVKKVSTYIGQTPPRYYLANAAYGPQPNYAQCLIEAETPEKSRELQEILYHKLPEKFQDALIRVNSFEINSIPQTLIEARFCGDDPAVLDSLTNIAIGIMRKNPKVLNARNEWGNMAMMIKAGYDPVKAGRLNIGRSDMMNAVKSVSTERP
;
A
#
# COMPACT_ATOMS: atom_id res chain seq x y z
N MET A 1 -6.03 40.06 -26.25
CA MET A 1 -5.13 40.37 -25.11
C MET A 1 -5.14 41.84 -24.66
N LYS A 2 -4.92 42.85 -25.53
CA LYS A 2 -4.96 44.28 -25.13
C LYS A 2 -6.28 44.70 -24.43
N GLY A 3 -7.42 44.16 -24.86
CA GLY A 3 -8.73 44.43 -24.23
C GLY A 3 -8.82 43.93 -22.78
N LEU A 4 -8.33 42.73 -22.51
CA LEU A 4 -8.30 42.12 -21.17
C LEU A 4 -7.43 42.96 -20.22
N VAL A 5 -6.23 43.34 -20.65
CA VAL A 5 -5.35 44.21 -19.85
C VAL A 5 -5.99 45.58 -19.60
N LYS A 6 -6.59 46.20 -20.62
CA LYS A 6 -7.27 47.48 -20.47
C LYS A 6 -8.41 47.42 -19.44
N PHE A 7 -9.12 46.29 -19.38
CA PHE A 7 -10.17 46.05 -18.39
C PHE A 7 -9.63 46.06 -16.95
N PHE A 8 -8.60 45.26 -16.65
CA PHE A 8 -7.97 45.23 -15.31
C PHE A 8 -7.33 46.59 -14.93
N LEU A 9 -6.76 47.31 -15.91
CA LEU A 9 -6.17 48.63 -15.65
C LEU A 9 -7.20 49.72 -15.37
N THR A 10 -8.45 49.55 -15.84
CA THR A 10 -9.53 50.53 -15.67
C THR A 10 -10.35 50.23 -14.41
N ASN A 11 -10.62 48.96 -14.14
CA ASN A 11 -11.45 48.51 -13.02
C ASN A 11 -10.58 48.11 -11.81
N LYS A 12 -10.07 49.11 -11.07
CA LYS A 12 -9.19 48.89 -9.93
C LYS A 12 -9.82 48.06 -8.80
N ALA A 13 -11.07 48.38 -8.43
CA ALA A 13 -11.78 47.69 -7.35
C ALA A 13 -11.97 46.19 -7.64
N LEU A 14 -12.35 45.87 -8.88
CA LEU A 14 -12.50 44.47 -9.32
C LEU A 14 -11.17 43.72 -9.33
N SER A 15 -10.07 44.38 -9.74
CA SER A 15 -8.74 43.77 -9.75
C SER A 15 -8.28 43.39 -8.34
N TRP A 16 -8.47 44.29 -7.36
CA TRP A 16 -8.19 43.96 -5.96
C TRP A 16 -9.12 42.88 -5.41
N LEU A 17 -10.41 42.92 -5.74
CA LEU A 17 -11.37 41.89 -5.32
C LEU A 17 -10.95 40.50 -5.79
N ILE A 18 -10.57 40.34 -7.06
CA ILE A 18 -10.13 39.06 -7.61
C ILE A 18 -8.86 38.57 -6.90
N LEU A 19 -7.90 39.44 -6.63
CA LEU A 19 -6.68 39.06 -5.90
C LEU A 19 -6.97 38.64 -4.46
N ILE A 20 -7.87 39.34 -3.78
CA ILE A 20 -8.31 38.98 -2.44
C ILE A 20 -9.04 37.63 -2.46
N LEU A 21 -9.90 37.38 -3.45
CA LEU A 21 -10.58 36.10 -3.62
C LEU A 21 -9.63 34.94 -3.92
N ILE A 22 -8.58 35.16 -4.72
CA ILE A 22 -7.54 34.15 -4.95
C ILE A 22 -6.78 33.87 -3.65
N LEU A 23 -6.45 34.91 -2.88
CA LEU A 23 -5.75 34.74 -1.62
C LEU A 23 -6.62 34.01 -0.58
N SER A 24 -7.84 34.47 -0.34
CA SER A 24 -8.75 33.86 0.64
C SER A 24 -9.22 32.48 0.21
N GLY A 25 -9.53 32.30 -1.09
CA GLY A 25 -9.87 31.00 -1.66
C GLY A 25 -8.72 30.01 -1.59
N GLY A 26 -7.48 30.46 -1.78
CA GLY A 26 -6.29 29.62 -1.64
C GLY A 26 -6.01 29.21 -0.20
N ILE A 27 -6.20 30.10 0.77
CA ILE A 27 -6.12 29.78 2.21
C ILE A 27 -7.22 28.78 2.59
N PHE A 28 -8.44 29.01 2.12
CA PHE A 28 -9.56 28.09 2.32
C PHE A 28 -9.30 26.71 1.69
N ALA A 29 -8.76 26.68 0.47
CA ALA A 29 -8.39 25.45 -0.21
C ALA A 29 -7.32 24.69 0.60
N TYR A 30 -6.24 25.36 1.02
CA TYR A 30 -5.18 24.74 1.82
C TYR A 30 -5.70 24.08 3.11
N ASN A 31 -6.64 24.71 3.80
CA ASN A 31 -7.17 24.19 5.06
C ASN A 31 -8.14 23.01 4.88
N ASN A 32 -8.86 22.93 3.75
CA ASN A 32 -9.86 21.89 3.51
C ASN A 32 -9.38 20.77 2.55
N MET A 33 -8.13 20.84 2.08
CA MET A 33 -7.60 19.85 1.15
C MET A 33 -7.12 18.61 1.89
N GLY A 34 -7.41 17.44 1.32
CA GLY A 34 -6.86 16.17 1.79
C GLY A 34 -5.32 16.21 1.74
N LYS A 35 -4.68 15.70 2.79
CA LYS A 35 -3.23 15.60 2.91
C LYS A 35 -2.84 14.14 2.92
N LEU A 36 -2.01 13.73 1.98
CA LEU A 36 -1.56 12.34 1.81
C LEU A 36 -0.03 12.32 1.69
N GLU A 37 0.63 11.26 2.17
CA GLU A 37 2.07 11.10 1.96
C GLU A 37 2.40 11.04 0.45
N ASP A 38 1.71 10.14 -0.27
CA ASP A 38 1.89 9.86 -1.69
C ASP A 38 0.53 9.75 -2.42
N ALA A 39 0.57 9.77 -3.75
CA ALA A 39 -0.62 9.64 -4.59
C ALA A 39 -1.22 8.25 -4.41
N PRO A 40 -2.54 8.10 -4.18
CA PRO A 40 -3.15 6.79 -4.22
C PRO A 40 -3.00 6.23 -5.63
N PHE A 41 -2.53 4.99 -5.74
CA PHE A 41 -2.55 4.24 -6.98
C PHE A 41 -3.29 2.93 -6.79
N THR A 42 -3.95 2.46 -7.83
CA THR A 42 -4.75 1.24 -7.73
C THR A 42 -3.86 0.02 -7.95
N ILE A 43 -3.91 -0.92 -7.02
CA ILE A 43 -3.27 -2.21 -7.18
C ILE A 43 -4.03 -3.02 -8.23
N LYS A 44 -3.34 -3.39 -9.30
CA LYS A 44 -3.91 -4.09 -10.47
C LYS A 44 -3.77 -5.61 -10.33
N GLN A 45 -4.09 -6.14 -9.16
CA GLN A 45 -4.08 -7.58 -8.90
C GLN A 45 -5.23 -7.99 -7.97
N ALA A 46 -5.76 -9.19 -8.17
CA ALA A 46 -6.76 -9.80 -7.30
C ALA A 46 -6.31 -11.22 -6.90
N LEU A 47 -6.84 -11.73 -5.79
CA LEU A 47 -6.53 -13.08 -5.32
C LEU A 47 -7.78 -13.96 -5.44
N VAL A 48 -7.64 -15.15 -6.02
CA VAL A 48 -8.67 -16.19 -6.00
C VAL A 48 -8.15 -17.35 -5.16
N THR A 49 -8.84 -17.69 -4.08
CA THR A 49 -8.46 -18.80 -3.21
C THR A 49 -9.57 -19.84 -3.16
N THR A 50 -9.19 -21.12 -3.30
CA THR A 50 -10.12 -22.25 -3.26
C THR A 50 -9.54 -23.33 -2.37
N SER A 51 -10.25 -23.69 -1.30
CA SER A 51 -9.86 -24.80 -0.44
C SER A 51 -10.22 -26.13 -1.10
N TYR A 52 -9.35 -27.13 -0.99
CA TYR A 52 -9.66 -28.50 -1.41
C TYR A 52 -9.08 -29.52 -0.42
N PRO A 53 -9.60 -29.54 0.83
CA PRO A 53 -8.97 -30.28 1.92
C PRO A 53 -8.75 -31.76 1.60
N GLY A 54 -7.53 -32.25 1.87
CA GLY A 54 -7.16 -33.65 1.65
C GLY A 54 -6.61 -33.98 0.25
N ALA A 55 -6.66 -33.04 -0.70
CA ALA A 55 -6.04 -33.21 -2.01
C ALA A 55 -4.53 -32.91 -1.98
N SER A 56 -3.74 -33.69 -2.71
CA SER A 56 -2.33 -33.40 -2.95
C SER A 56 -2.14 -32.13 -3.79
N PRO A 57 -0.98 -31.45 -3.73
CA PRO A 57 -0.72 -30.26 -4.56
C PRO A 57 -0.97 -30.49 -6.06
N MET A 58 -0.65 -31.70 -6.56
CA MET A 58 -0.89 -32.09 -7.95
C MET A 58 -2.38 -32.25 -8.28
N GLU A 59 -3.16 -32.87 -7.38
CA GLU A 59 -4.61 -32.99 -7.56
C GLU A 59 -5.29 -31.62 -7.48
N VAL A 60 -4.85 -30.75 -6.56
CA VAL A 60 -5.32 -29.36 -6.48
C VAL A 60 -5.05 -28.63 -7.79
N GLN A 61 -3.85 -28.76 -8.35
CA GLN A 61 -3.51 -28.18 -9.64
C GLN A 61 -4.47 -28.66 -10.74
N GLN A 62 -4.50 -29.98 -10.97
CA GLN A 62 -5.21 -30.58 -12.10
C GLN A 62 -6.74 -30.44 -12.02
N GLN A 63 -7.31 -30.52 -10.82
CA GLN A 63 -8.76 -30.61 -10.66
C GLN A 63 -9.42 -29.27 -10.28
N VAL A 64 -8.65 -28.34 -9.72
CA VAL A 64 -9.17 -27.04 -9.26
C VAL A 64 -8.51 -25.91 -10.01
N THR A 65 -7.18 -25.79 -9.92
CA THR A 65 -6.45 -24.64 -10.45
C THR A 65 -6.55 -24.56 -11.96
N ASP A 66 -6.33 -25.66 -12.70
CA ASP A 66 -6.38 -25.66 -14.16
C ASP A 66 -7.77 -25.25 -14.69
N VAL A 67 -8.85 -25.71 -14.04
CA VAL A 67 -10.24 -25.35 -14.39
C VAL A 67 -10.51 -23.87 -14.16
N LEU A 68 -10.01 -23.33 -13.05
CA LEU A 68 -10.13 -21.90 -12.72
C LEU A 68 -9.27 -21.04 -13.65
N GLU A 69 -8.02 -21.45 -13.90
CA GLU A 69 -7.09 -20.77 -14.80
C GLU A 69 -7.68 -20.65 -16.21
N GLU A 70 -8.20 -21.74 -16.77
CA GLU A 70 -8.83 -21.73 -18.11
C GLU A 70 -9.99 -20.71 -18.17
N SER A 71 -10.83 -20.67 -17.14
CA SER A 71 -11.93 -19.70 -17.07
C SER A 71 -11.42 -18.26 -16.96
N ILE A 72 -10.45 -18.01 -16.08
CA ILE A 72 -9.89 -16.67 -15.84
C ILE A 72 -9.09 -16.18 -17.05
N GLN A 73 -8.39 -17.07 -17.77
CA GLN A 73 -7.66 -16.75 -19.00
C GLN A 73 -8.57 -16.24 -20.12
N SER A 74 -9.88 -16.54 -20.08
CA SER A 74 -10.85 -15.96 -21.02
C SER A 74 -11.12 -14.45 -20.81
N LEU A 75 -10.55 -13.84 -19.77
CA LEU A 75 -10.62 -12.41 -19.50
C LEU A 75 -9.66 -11.65 -20.43
N GLY A 76 -10.20 -10.82 -21.34
CA GLY A 76 -9.39 -10.11 -22.34
C GLY A 76 -8.40 -9.09 -21.75
N GLU A 77 -8.66 -8.64 -20.52
CA GLU A 77 -7.86 -7.67 -19.77
C GLU A 77 -6.75 -8.32 -18.91
N LEU A 78 -6.63 -9.65 -18.93
CA LEU A 78 -5.59 -10.38 -18.20
C LEU A 78 -4.19 -10.10 -18.75
N TYR A 79 -3.20 -9.93 -17.86
CA TYR A 79 -1.78 -9.87 -18.20
C TYR A 79 -1.10 -11.24 -18.00
N TYR A 80 -1.14 -11.78 -16.77
CA TYR A 80 -0.74 -13.16 -16.47
C TYR A 80 -1.37 -13.66 -15.17
N LEU A 81 -1.33 -14.97 -14.97
CA LEU A 81 -1.68 -15.61 -13.70
C LEU A 81 -0.40 -16.10 -13.02
N LYS A 82 -0.36 -15.95 -11.70
CA LYS A 82 0.62 -16.62 -10.85
C LYS A 82 -0.14 -17.56 -9.92
N THR A 83 0.19 -18.84 -9.93
CA THR A 83 -0.52 -19.85 -9.15
C THR A 83 0.39 -20.55 -8.15
N GLU A 84 -0.15 -20.73 -6.95
CA GLU A 84 0.48 -21.41 -5.84
C GLU A 84 -0.43 -22.56 -5.42
N ASN A 85 -0.01 -23.79 -5.69
CA ASN A 85 -0.75 -25.00 -5.34
C ASN A 85 -0.09 -25.66 -4.12
N ARG A 86 -0.82 -25.69 -3.01
CA ARG A 86 -0.39 -26.34 -1.77
C ARG A 86 -1.33 -27.49 -1.45
N ALA A 87 -0.96 -28.33 -0.49
CA ALA A 87 -1.81 -29.41 -0.03
C ALA A 87 -3.15 -28.84 0.46
N GLY A 88 -4.22 -29.20 -0.24
CA GLY A 88 -5.59 -28.73 -0.01
C GLY A 88 -5.87 -27.23 -0.17
N LEU A 89 -5.02 -26.47 -0.88
CA LEU A 89 -5.26 -25.05 -1.15
C LEU A 89 -4.76 -24.66 -2.55
N SER A 90 -5.66 -24.09 -3.35
CA SER A 90 -5.35 -23.38 -4.59
C SER A 90 -5.36 -21.88 -4.34
N LYS A 91 -4.31 -21.19 -4.76
CA LYS A 91 -4.20 -19.73 -4.70
C LYS A 91 -3.77 -19.20 -6.06
N ILE A 92 -4.60 -18.37 -6.68
CA ILE A 92 -4.38 -17.77 -7.99
C ILE A 92 -4.30 -16.26 -7.82
N THR A 93 -3.13 -15.68 -8.09
CA THR A 93 -2.96 -14.23 -8.19
C THR A 93 -3.17 -13.80 -9.64
N VAL A 94 -4.18 -12.97 -9.85
CA VAL A 94 -4.62 -12.48 -11.15
C VAL A 94 -3.98 -11.12 -11.40
N TYR A 95 -3.03 -11.03 -12.33
CA TYR A 95 -2.45 -9.76 -12.76
C TYR A 95 -3.16 -9.26 -14.02
N VAL A 96 -3.68 -8.04 -13.97
CA VAL A 96 -4.35 -7.43 -15.12
C VAL A 96 -3.43 -6.48 -15.86
N LYS A 97 -3.79 -6.16 -17.10
CA LYS A 97 -3.03 -5.27 -17.98
C LYS A 97 -2.81 -3.91 -17.33
N LYS A 98 -1.59 -3.38 -17.46
CA LYS A 98 -1.16 -2.14 -16.80
C LYS A 98 -1.93 -0.92 -17.33
N GLU A 99 -2.42 -0.99 -18.56
CA GLU A 99 -3.13 0.06 -19.29
C GLU A 99 -4.56 0.32 -18.77
N ILE A 100 -5.12 -0.61 -17.97
CA ILE A 100 -6.47 -0.46 -17.41
C ILE A 100 -6.47 0.66 -16.38
N ARG A 101 -7.43 1.59 -16.47
CA ARG A 101 -7.53 2.72 -15.55
C ARG A 101 -8.19 2.32 -14.24
N ALA A 102 -7.82 2.99 -13.15
CA ALA A 102 -8.39 2.80 -11.81
C ALA A 102 -9.92 2.72 -11.78
N LYS A 103 -10.61 3.62 -12.49
CA LYS A 103 -12.08 3.70 -12.53
C LYS A 103 -12.76 2.46 -13.12
N ASP A 104 -12.06 1.69 -13.97
CA ASP A 104 -12.63 0.53 -14.67
C ASP A 104 -12.35 -0.78 -13.90
N MET A 105 -11.60 -0.70 -12.79
CA MET A 105 -11.14 -1.87 -12.01
C MET A 105 -12.28 -2.60 -11.30
N GLN A 106 -13.23 -1.89 -10.69
CA GLN A 106 -14.36 -2.54 -10.01
C GLN A 106 -15.18 -3.40 -10.98
N GLN A 107 -15.46 -2.87 -12.18
CA GLN A 107 -16.16 -3.63 -13.20
C GLN A 107 -15.35 -4.83 -13.71
N LEU A 108 -14.02 -4.74 -13.70
CA LEU A 108 -13.14 -5.86 -14.02
C LEU A 108 -13.21 -6.96 -12.96
N TRP A 109 -13.27 -6.58 -11.68
CA TRP A 109 -13.45 -7.50 -10.56
C TRP A 109 -14.81 -8.19 -10.57
N ASP A 110 -15.87 -7.48 -10.98
CA ASP A 110 -17.18 -8.09 -11.23
C ASP A 110 -17.16 -9.10 -12.39
N LYS A 111 -16.38 -8.84 -13.45
CA LYS A 111 -16.16 -9.81 -14.52
C LYS A 111 -15.40 -11.04 -14.00
N LEU A 112 -14.34 -10.84 -13.22
CA LEU A 112 -13.56 -11.92 -12.63
C LEU A 112 -14.42 -12.81 -11.72
N ARG A 113 -15.20 -12.21 -10.80
CA ARG A 113 -16.10 -12.93 -9.89
C ARG A 113 -17.12 -13.79 -10.65
N ARG A 114 -17.70 -13.25 -11.74
CA ARG A 114 -18.59 -14.03 -12.61
C ARG A 114 -17.88 -15.23 -13.25
N LYS A 115 -16.69 -15.02 -13.83
CA LYS A 115 -15.91 -16.10 -14.47
C LYS A 115 -15.54 -17.23 -13.51
N VAL A 116 -15.20 -16.89 -12.27
CA VAL A 116 -14.92 -17.87 -11.22
C VAL A 116 -16.21 -18.62 -10.83
N ASN A 117 -17.31 -17.89 -10.61
CA ASN A 117 -18.58 -18.49 -10.23
C ASN A 117 -19.17 -19.41 -11.32
N ASP A 118 -19.00 -19.08 -12.60
CA ASP A 118 -19.51 -19.86 -13.74
C ASP A 118 -18.94 -21.28 -13.79
N VAL A 119 -17.73 -21.48 -13.25
CA VAL A 119 -17.06 -22.80 -13.22
C VAL A 119 -17.06 -23.46 -11.85
N GLN A 120 -17.64 -22.83 -10.83
CA GLN A 120 -17.70 -23.39 -9.47
C GLN A 120 -18.38 -24.78 -9.45
N ASN A 121 -19.41 -24.99 -10.26
CA ASN A 121 -20.11 -26.27 -10.37
C ASN A 121 -19.32 -27.36 -11.12
N LYS A 122 -18.21 -26.99 -11.79
CA LYS A 122 -17.31 -27.94 -12.45
C LYS A 122 -16.22 -28.46 -11.51
N LEU A 123 -16.03 -27.82 -10.36
CA LEU A 123 -15.05 -28.24 -9.38
C LEU A 123 -15.49 -29.55 -8.69
N PRO A 124 -14.55 -30.38 -8.20
CA PRO A 124 -14.87 -31.58 -7.45
C PRO A 124 -15.75 -31.28 -6.23
N ALA A 125 -16.64 -32.20 -5.86
CA ALA A 125 -17.54 -32.03 -4.71
C ALA A 125 -16.83 -31.82 -3.36
N GLY A 126 -15.56 -32.18 -3.25
CA GLY A 126 -14.74 -31.93 -2.05
C GLY A 126 -14.05 -30.56 -2.03
N ALA A 127 -14.11 -29.79 -3.14
CA ALA A 127 -13.57 -28.44 -3.19
C ALA A 127 -14.57 -27.46 -2.56
N GLY A 128 -14.07 -26.52 -1.76
CA GLY A 128 -14.85 -25.44 -1.18
C GLY A 128 -15.23 -24.36 -2.20
N PRO A 129 -15.99 -23.35 -1.77
CA PRO A 129 -16.29 -22.18 -2.59
C PRO A 129 -14.99 -21.43 -2.94
N SER A 130 -14.87 -21.02 -4.20
CA SER A 130 -13.77 -20.14 -4.64
C SER A 130 -14.09 -18.70 -4.22
N VAL A 131 -13.17 -18.08 -3.48
CA VAL A 131 -13.33 -16.71 -2.98
C VAL A 131 -12.43 -15.77 -3.79
N VAL A 132 -13.03 -14.76 -4.40
CA VAL A 132 -12.31 -13.66 -5.07
C VAL A 132 -12.15 -12.52 -4.08
N ASN A 133 -10.90 -12.21 -3.72
CA ASN A 133 -10.51 -11.07 -2.91
C ASN A 133 -9.96 -9.96 -3.82
N ASP A 134 -10.82 -9.00 -4.14
CA ASP A 134 -10.55 -7.79 -4.91
C ASP A 134 -10.00 -6.63 -4.06
N ASP A 135 -10.24 -6.66 -2.75
CA ASP A 135 -9.70 -5.70 -1.76
C ASP A 135 -8.27 -6.06 -1.32
N PHE A 136 -7.66 -7.10 -1.91
CA PHE A 136 -6.27 -7.49 -1.63
C PHE A 136 -5.27 -6.36 -1.88
N GLY A 137 -5.66 -5.35 -2.65
CA GLY A 137 -4.91 -4.12 -2.92
C GLY A 137 -4.84 -3.14 -1.75
N ASP A 138 -5.81 -3.17 -0.84
CA ASP A 138 -6.04 -2.11 0.14
C ASP A 138 -4.88 -1.96 1.13
N VAL A 139 -4.66 -0.72 1.56
CA VAL A 139 -3.66 -0.39 2.58
C VAL A 139 -4.38 -0.05 3.88
N LEU A 140 -4.17 -0.89 4.89
CA LEU A 140 -4.65 -0.69 6.25
C LEU A 140 -3.61 0.13 7.03
N GLY A 141 -3.51 1.41 6.67
CA GLY A 141 -2.42 2.31 7.05
C GLY A 141 -2.25 2.57 8.55
N VAL A 142 -3.23 2.23 9.38
CA VAL A 142 -3.12 2.33 10.84
C VAL A 142 -3.21 0.92 11.42
N PHE A 143 -2.16 0.48 12.11
CA PHE A 143 -2.05 -0.87 12.65
C PHE A 143 -1.67 -0.83 14.12
N TYR A 144 -2.56 -1.34 14.97
CA TYR A 144 -2.34 -1.52 16.40
C TYR A 144 -2.15 -3.00 16.73
N GLY A 145 -1.55 -3.26 17.89
CA GLY A 145 -1.41 -4.57 18.47
C GLY A 145 -1.87 -4.56 19.92
N LEU A 146 -2.81 -5.43 20.24
CA LEU A 146 -3.27 -5.69 21.60
C LEU A 146 -2.51 -6.91 22.14
N SER A 147 -1.67 -6.72 23.14
CA SER A 147 -0.93 -7.78 23.84
C SER A 147 -1.35 -7.91 25.30
N SER A 148 -1.21 -9.10 25.86
CA SER A 148 -1.40 -9.34 27.29
C SER A 148 -0.60 -10.54 27.77
N GLU A 149 0.04 -10.41 28.94
CA GLU A 149 0.70 -11.53 29.64
C GLU A 149 -0.22 -12.21 30.68
N THR A 150 -1.21 -11.48 31.20
CA THR A 150 -2.03 -11.92 32.33
C THR A 150 -3.36 -12.53 31.89
N HIS A 151 -3.90 -12.11 30.75
CA HIS A 151 -5.18 -12.60 30.24
C HIS A 151 -5.01 -13.81 29.32
N THR A 152 -6.07 -14.60 29.23
CA THR A 152 -6.14 -15.69 28.27
C THR A 152 -6.26 -15.17 26.84
N TYR A 153 -5.82 -15.97 25.87
CA TYR A 153 -5.95 -15.62 24.44
C TYR A 153 -7.41 -15.36 24.03
N ARG A 154 -8.37 -16.00 24.71
CA ARG A 154 -9.80 -15.82 24.45
C ARG A 154 -10.25 -14.41 24.83
N GLU A 155 -9.90 -13.98 26.04
CA GLU A 155 -10.22 -12.64 26.54
C GLU A 155 -9.55 -11.57 25.66
N LEU A 156 -8.32 -11.83 25.21
CA LEU A 156 -7.60 -10.98 24.24
C LEU A 156 -8.36 -10.83 22.92
N GLU A 157 -8.85 -11.92 22.34
CA GLU A 157 -9.67 -11.89 21.12
C GLU A 157 -11.02 -11.19 21.31
N ASP A 158 -11.67 -11.37 22.46
CA ASP A 158 -12.96 -10.76 22.75
C ASP A 158 -12.80 -9.25 22.93
N CYS A 159 -11.80 -8.82 23.68
CA CYS A 159 -11.42 -7.40 23.78
C CYS A 159 -11.07 -6.79 22.42
N ALA A 160 -10.30 -7.49 21.58
CA ALA A 160 -9.99 -7.02 20.23
C ALA A 160 -11.24 -6.87 19.32
N LYS A 161 -12.25 -7.73 19.48
CA LYS A 161 -13.53 -7.61 18.77
C LYS A 161 -14.35 -6.42 19.25
N GLU A 162 -14.35 -6.16 20.55
CA GLU A 162 -15.02 -4.98 21.12
C GLU A 162 -14.37 -3.69 20.58
N ILE A 163 -13.03 -3.59 20.65
CA ILE A 163 -12.27 -2.47 20.08
C ILE A 163 -12.60 -2.32 18.59
N LYS A 164 -12.61 -3.42 17.83
CA LYS A 164 -12.99 -3.38 16.41
C LYS A 164 -14.36 -2.73 16.19
N ASN A 165 -15.37 -3.12 16.96
CA ASN A 165 -16.73 -2.61 16.78
C ASN A 165 -16.80 -1.11 17.06
N GLU A 166 -16.15 -0.65 18.13
CA GLU A 166 -16.04 0.78 18.47
C GLU A 166 -15.29 1.60 17.41
N LEU A 167 -14.25 1.02 16.80
CA LEU A 167 -13.47 1.68 15.76
C LEU A 167 -14.21 1.79 14.42
N LEU A 168 -15.14 0.88 14.12
CA LEU A 168 -15.94 0.95 12.89
C LEU A 168 -16.87 2.17 12.84
N ASP A 169 -17.23 2.73 14.00
CA ASP A 169 -18.08 3.92 14.11
C ASP A 169 -17.29 5.24 13.99
N VAL A 170 -15.95 5.18 13.93
CA VAL A 170 -15.10 6.36 13.77
C VAL A 170 -15.18 6.88 12.33
N LYS A 171 -15.27 8.21 12.18
CA LYS A 171 -15.33 8.89 10.89
C LYS A 171 -14.14 8.49 9.99
N ASP A 172 -14.43 8.27 8.71
CA ASP A 172 -13.47 7.89 7.65
C ASP A 172 -12.82 6.51 7.80
N VAL A 173 -13.23 5.69 8.78
CA VAL A 173 -12.85 4.27 8.85
C VAL A 173 -13.68 3.47 7.84
N ALA A 174 -13.01 2.77 6.93
CA ALA A 174 -13.68 1.90 5.94
C ALA A 174 -13.80 0.46 6.40
N LYS A 175 -12.72 -0.06 6.99
CA LYS A 175 -12.61 -1.48 7.34
C LYS A 175 -11.62 -1.63 8.49
N VAL A 176 -11.97 -2.55 9.40
CA VAL A 176 -11.10 -2.99 10.49
C VAL A 176 -10.95 -4.50 10.39
N GLU A 177 -9.71 -4.95 10.19
CA GLU A 177 -9.32 -6.36 10.06
C GLU A 177 -8.48 -6.78 11.26
N LEU A 178 -8.84 -7.93 11.84
CA LEU A 178 -8.14 -8.49 12.98
C LEU A 178 -7.16 -9.58 12.49
N PHE A 179 -5.96 -9.58 13.04
CA PHE A 179 -4.89 -10.53 12.71
C PHE A 179 -4.45 -11.31 13.95
N GLY A 180 -4.11 -12.60 13.78
CA GLY A 180 -3.77 -13.49 14.89
C GLY A 180 -4.97 -14.28 15.44
N ILE A 181 -6.21 -13.92 15.10
CA ILE A 181 -7.41 -14.62 15.60
C ILE A 181 -7.38 -16.10 15.21
N GLN A 182 -7.68 -16.94 16.20
CA GLN A 182 -7.76 -18.37 16.04
C GLN A 182 -9.23 -18.82 15.97
N ASN A 183 -9.47 -19.89 15.22
CA ASN A 183 -10.81 -20.47 15.16
C ASN A 183 -11.06 -21.26 16.44
N ARG A 184 -11.98 -20.79 17.28
CA ARG A 184 -12.42 -21.50 18.49
C ARG A 184 -13.15 -22.78 18.10
N THR A 185 -12.82 -23.87 18.76
CA THR A 185 -13.40 -25.20 18.53
C THR A 185 -13.73 -25.87 19.86
N ILE A 186 -14.74 -26.75 19.86
CA ILE A 186 -14.98 -27.64 21.00
C ILE A 186 -14.37 -28.98 20.64
N GLU A 187 -13.30 -29.34 21.33
CA GLU A 187 -12.55 -30.55 21.09
C GLU A 187 -13.19 -31.70 21.90
N VAL A 188 -13.64 -32.74 21.19
CA VAL A 188 -14.23 -33.95 21.77
C VAL A 188 -13.22 -35.09 21.63
N THR A 189 -12.50 -35.38 22.71
CA THR A 189 -11.45 -36.41 22.74
C THR A 189 -12.02 -37.71 23.29
N VAL A 190 -12.18 -38.71 22.43
CA VAL A 190 -12.70 -40.05 22.81
C VAL A 190 -11.58 -41.01 23.19
N ASN A 191 -11.85 -41.91 24.14
CA ASN A 191 -10.96 -43.03 24.42
C ASN A 191 -11.28 -44.23 23.51
N PRO A 192 -10.36 -44.69 22.64
CA PRO A 192 -10.62 -45.81 21.74
C PRO A 192 -11.03 -47.11 22.47
N SER A 193 -10.52 -47.32 23.68
CA SER A 193 -10.83 -48.51 24.49
C SER A 193 -12.27 -48.48 24.99
N LEU A 194 -12.76 -47.29 25.40
CA LEU A 194 -14.14 -47.11 25.84
C LEU A 194 -15.12 -47.26 24.67
N LEU A 195 -14.81 -46.71 23.50
CA LEU A 195 -15.62 -46.89 22.29
C LEU A 195 -15.74 -48.36 21.88
N SER A 196 -14.63 -49.11 21.94
CA SER A 196 -14.65 -50.54 21.62
C SER A 196 -15.48 -51.37 22.62
N GLN A 197 -15.52 -50.97 23.90
CA GLN A 197 -16.30 -51.67 24.93
C GLN A 197 -17.80 -51.33 24.85
N SER A 198 -18.14 -50.05 24.69
CA SER A 198 -19.53 -49.56 24.58
C SER A 198 -20.18 -49.92 23.23
N GLY A 199 -19.39 -50.29 22.23
CA GLY A 199 -19.87 -50.54 20.88
C GLY A 199 -20.33 -49.29 20.14
N VAL A 200 -19.99 -48.10 20.67
CA VAL A 200 -20.25 -46.80 20.04
C VAL A 200 -19.18 -46.52 19.00
N MET A 201 -19.59 -46.08 17.81
CA MET A 201 -18.69 -45.63 16.76
C MET A 201 -18.65 -44.10 16.68
N MET A 202 -17.57 -43.55 16.13
CA MET A 202 -17.46 -42.12 15.84
C MET A 202 -18.62 -41.57 14.99
N ALA A 203 -19.16 -42.40 14.08
CA ALA A 203 -20.31 -42.04 13.27
C ALA A 203 -21.60 -41.87 14.09
N ASP A 204 -21.74 -42.62 15.20
CA ASP A 204 -22.89 -42.52 16.08
C ASP A 204 -22.85 -41.21 16.88
N ILE A 205 -21.66 -40.79 17.33
CA ILE A 205 -21.42 -39.50 17.98
C ILE A 205 -21.73 -38.35 17.00
N ALA A 206 -21.19 -38.39 15.78
CA ALA A 206 -21.45 -37.37 14.76
C ALA A 206 -22.96 -37.26 14.44
N SER A 207 -23.65 -38.40 14.32
CA SER A 207 -25.09 -38.45 14.09
C SER A 207 -25.89 -37.90 15.29
N ALA A 208 -25.39 -38.05 16.52
CA ALA A 208 -26.03 -37.47 17.71
C ALA A 208 -25.95 -35.95 17.68
N PHE A 209 -24.80 -35.38 17.32
CA PHE A 209 -24.64 -33.94 17.13
C PHE A 209 -25.53 -33.40 16.01
N GLU A 210 -25.57 -34.06 14.85
CA GLU A 210 -26.42 -33.63 13.71
C GLU A 210 -27.92 -33.65 14.05
N ARG A 211 -28.37 -34.61 14.86
CA ARG A 211 -29.78 -34.69 15.29
C ARG A 211 -30.13 -33.59 16.29
N GLN A 212 -29.23 -33.30 17.23
CA GLN A 212 -29.50 -32.30 18.26
C GLN A 212 -29.40 -30.88 17.71
N ASN A 213 -28.35 -30.56 16.96
CA ASN A 213 -28.05 -29.19 16.53
C ASN A 213 -28.84 -28.73 15.28
N LYS A 214 -29.88 -29.47 14.88
CA LYS A 214 -30.68 -29.13 13.69
C LYS A 214 -31.75 -28.12 14.08
N VAL A 215 -31.70 -26.94 13.47
CA VAL A 215 -32.79 -25.96 13.58
C VAL A 215 -34.06 -26.57 12.97
N VAL A 216 -35.10 -26.72 13.78
CA VAL A 216 -36.40 -27.27 13.38
C VAL A 216 -37.47 -26.18 13.40
N ASP A 217 -38.34 -26.19 12.39
CA ASP A 217 -39.54 -25.34 12.37
C ASP A 217 -40.67 -26.05 13.13
N ALA A 218 -40.96 -25.58 14.34
CA ALA A 218 -42.06 -26.10 15.15
C ALA A 218 -43.43 -25.52 14.75
N GLY A 219 -43.48 -24.64 13.74
CA GLY A 219 -44.71 -24.06 13.22
C GLY A 219 -45.29 -22.97 14.11
N ALA A 220 -46.60 -22.78 14.03
CA ALA A 220 -47.32 -21.78 14.81
C ALA A 220 -48.72 -22.26 15.17
N ILE A 221 -49.25 -21.78 16.30
CA ILE A 221 -50.63 -22.00 16.72
C ILE A 221 -51.43 -20.74 16.38
N GLU A 222 -52.48 -20.90 15.59
CA GLU A 222 -53.44 -19.84 15.29
C GLU A 222 -54.48 -19.76 16.41
N THR A 223 -54.63 -18.59 17.03
CA THR A 223 -55.75 -18.26 17.93
C THR A 223 -56.74 -17.37 17.20
N SER A 224 -57.87 -17.01 17.83
CA SER A 224 -58.88 -16.16 17.19
C SER A 224 -58.39 -14.75 16.85
N THR A 225 -57.32 -14.27 17.50
CA THR A 225 -56.76 -12.93 17.28
C THR A 225 -55.29 -12.92 16.89
N ASN A 226 -54.50 -13.93 17.30
CA ASN A 226 -53.05 -13.92 17.15
C ASN A 226 -52.51 -15.23 16.56
N ARG A 227 -51.41 -15.14 15.80
CA ARG A 227 -50.57 -16.28 15.40
C ARG A 227 -49.39 -16.39 16.35
N LEU A 228 -49.33 -17.46 17.14
CA LEU A 228 -48.24 -17.70 18.09
C LEU A 228 -47.21 -18.63 17.44
N ARG A 229 -46.03 -18.11 17.07
CA ARG A 229 -44.91 -18.93 16.59
C ARG A 229 -44.39 -19.81 17.74
N ILE A 230 -44.24 -21.10 17.48
CA ILE A 230 -43.59 -22.02 18.42
C ILE A 230 -42.09 -21.96 18.12
N GLU A 231 -41.30 -21.65 19.14
CA GLU A 231 -39.84 -21.73 19.09
C GLU A 231 -39.42 -23.05 19.74
N ALA A 232 -38.66 -23.86 19.00
CA ALA A 232 -38.05 -25.07 19.54
C ALA A 232 -36.61 -24.74 19.94
N ASP A 233 -36.30 -24.97 21.20
CA ASP A 233 -34.93 -24.92 21.70
C ASP A 233 -34.18 -26.18 21.25
N GLY A 234 -32.90 -26.06 20.91
CA GLY A 234 -32.15 -27.18 20.32
C GLY A 234 -30.67 -26.92 19.99
N SER A 235 -30.21 -25.66 20.04
CA SER A 235 -28.79 -25.35 19.90
C SER A 235 -28.08 -25.49 21.24
N PHE A 236 -26.86 -26.06 21.24
CA PHE A 236 -26.04 -26.10 22.45
C PHE A 236 -25.64 -24.68 22.88
N THR A 237 -25.91 -24.32 24.14
CA THR A 237 -25.54 -23.03 24.73
C THR A 237 -24.40 -23.13 25.74
N SER A 238 -24.13 -24.35 26.24
CA SER A 238 -23.10 -24.60 27.25
C SER A 238 -22.34 -25.91 26.98
N LEU A 239 -21.15 -26.03 27.56
CA LEU A 239 -20.36 -27.26 27.50
C LEU A 239 -21.08 -28.43 28.18
N GLU A 240 -21.82 -28.15 29.26
CA GLU A 240 -22.57 -29.15 30.03
C GLU A 240 -23.68 -29.80 29.19
N GLU A 241 -24.33 -29.06 28.29
CA GLU A 241 -25.32 -29.63 27.36
C GLU A 241 -24.66 -30.59 26.35
N ILE A 242 -23.42 -30.31 25.94
CA ILE A 242 -22.64 -31.19 25.06
C ILE A 242 -22.22 -32.46 25.82
N GLU A 243 -21.79 -32.33 27.09
CA GLU A 243 -21.46 -33.48 27.94
C GLU A 243 -22.67 -34.40 28.19
N ASN A 244 -23.85 -33.81 28.32
CA ASN A 244 -25.11 -34.53 28.51
C ASN A 244 -25.73 -35.06 27.21
N LEU A 245 -25.12 -34.80 26.04
CA LEU A 245 -25.58 -35.33 24.77
C LEU A 245 -25.64 -36.86 24.82
N THR A 246 -26.82 -37.41 24.54
CA THR A 246 -27.04 -38.86 24.57
C THR A 246 -26.63 -39.50 23.25
N VAL A 247 -25.70 -40.45 23.32
CA VAL A 247 -25.23 -41.25 22.19
C VAL A 247 -25.76 -42.67 22.33
N VAL A 248 -26.42 -43.17 21.28
CA VAL A 248 -27.00 -44.51 21.26
C VAL A 248 -26.06 -45.45 20.51
N SER A 249 -25.60 -46.50 21.18
CA SER A 249 -24.82 -47.59 20.59
C SER A 249 -25.67 -48.39 19.61
N ARG A 250 -25.03 -49.09 18.66
CA ARG A 250 -25.73 -50.02 17.75
C ARG A 250 -26.46 -51.16 18.47
N LYS A 251 -26.07 -51.45 19.71
CA LYS A 251 -26.73 -52.43 20.59
C LYS A 251 -27.98 -51.88 21.29
N GLY A 252 -28.29 -50.59 21.12
CA GLY A 252 -29.41 -49.92 21.79
C GLY A 252 -29.11 -49.39 23.19
N GLU A 253 -27.85 -49.46 23.63
CA GLU A 253 -27.38 -48.89 24.90
C GLU A 253 -27.19 -47.37 24.76
N TYR A 254 -27.47 -46.63 25.83
CA TYR A 254 -27.37 -45.17 25.88
C TYR A 254 -26.20 -44.77 26.76
N PHE A 255 -25.37 -43.85 26.25
CA PHE A 255 -24.24 -43.27 26.98
C PHE A 255 -24.32 -41.75 26.91
N ARG A 256 -23.93 -41.05 27.97
CA ARG A 256 -23.68 -39.60 27.89
C ARG A 256 -22.34 -39.38 27.21
N LEU A 257 -22.22 -38.33 26.40
CA LEU A 257 -20.98 -38.05 25.70
C LEU A 257 -19.81 -37.84 26.69
N GLY A 258 -20.05 -37.18 27.83
CA GLY A 258 -19.06 -37.01 28.89
C GLY A 258 -18.60 -38.31 29.58
N GLU A 259 -19.32 -39.43 29.43
CA GLU A 259 -18.89 -40.73 29.96
C GLU A 259 -17.88 -41.44 29.05
N ILE A 260 -17.83 -41.05 27.76
CA ILE A 260 -17.04 -41.72 26.71
C ILE A 260 -16.02 -40.79 26.04
N ALA A 261 -16.11 -39.48 26.28
CA ALA A 261 -15.25 -38.45 25.71
C ALA A 261 -14.94 -37.34 26.74
N GLU A 262 -13.73 -36.79 26.65
CA GLU A 262 -13.35 -35.53 27.29
C GLU A 262 -13.74 -34.38 26.34
N ILE A 263 -14.50 -33.41 26.84
CA ILE A 263 -14.96 -32.27 26.06
C ILE A 263 -14.30 -31.02 26.63
N ARG A 264 -13.64 -30.24 25.77
CA ARG A 264 -13.02 -28.98 26.17
C ARG A 264 -13.11 -27.93 25.08
N GLU A 265 -13.15 -26.68 25.48
CA GLU A 265 -12.92 -25.58 24.53
C GLU A 265 -11.43 -25.52 24.17
N SER A 266 -11.16 -25.34 22.89
CA SER A 266 -9.83 -25.35 22.30
C SER A 266 -9.81 -24.45 21.06
N TYR A 267 -8.71 -24.50 20.32
CA TYR A 267 -8.55 -23.81 19.05
C TYR A 267 -8.20 -24.81 17.95
N SER A 268 -8.62 -24.52 16.72
CA SER A 268 -8.32 -25.32 15.54
C SER A 268 -6.82 -25.49 15.35
N ARG A 269 -6.35 -26.73 15.26
CA ARG A 269 -4.94 -27.06 14.98
C ARG A 269 -4.73 -27.66 13.59
N PRO A 270 -3.61 -27.31 12.90
CA PRO A 270 -2.63 -26.29 13.29
C PRO A 270 -3.21 -24.88 13.18
N ALA A 271 -2.67 -23.94 13.96
CA ALA A 271 -3.05 -22.54 13.86
C ALA A 271 -2.78 -22.00 12.43
N ARG A 272 -3.67 -21.15 11.92
CA ARG A 272 -3.52 -20.57 10.57
C ARG A 272 -2.47 -19.45 10.56
N ASN A 273 -2.51 -18.61 11.58
CA ASN A 273 -1.59 -17.51 11.80
C ASN A 273 -1.51 -17.22 13.30
N LEU A 274 -0.41 -16.60 13.73
CA LEU A 274 -0.19 -16.16 15.10
C LEU A 274 0.51 -14.79 15.07
N MET A 275 0.31 -14.00 16.13
CA MET A 275 0.96 -12.71 16.28
C MET A 275 1.49 -12.54 17.69
N ARG A 276 2.68 -11.92 17.79
CA ARG A 276 3.33 -11.60 19.07
C ARG A 276 3.99 -10.23 19.01
N ILE A 277 4.11 -9.55 20.14
CA ILE A 277 4.85 -8.29 20.29
C ILE A 277 5.85 -8.50 21.42
N GLY A 278 7.15 -8.37 21.11
CA GLY A 278 8.19 -8.66 22.11
C GLY A 278 8.08 -10.06 22.74
N ASN A 279 7.69 -11.07 21.96
CA ASN A 279 7.37 -12.45 22.37
C ASN A 279 6.10 -12.65 23.22
N ILE A 280 5.34 -11.61 23.54
CA ILE A 280 4.04 -11.67 24.21
C ILE A 280 2.94 -11.95 23.18
N PRO A 281 1.99 -12.89 23.42
CA PRO A 281 0.85 -13.11 22.54
C PRO A 281 0.07 -11.81 22.25
N ALA A 282 -0.28 -11.60 20.98
CA ALA A 282 -0.95 -10.39 20.55
C ALA A 282 -2.02 -10.66 19.48
N VAL A 283 -2.97 -9.73 19.37
CA VAL A 283 -3.94 -9.63 18.27
C VAL A 283 -3.72 -8.30 17.58
N GLY A 284 -3.55 -8.34 16.26
CA GLY A 284 -3.39 -7.15 15.44
C GLY A 284 -4.73 -6.55 15.06
N ILE A 285 -4.83 -5.23 15.06
CA ILE A 285 -6.02 -4.46 14.68
C ILE A 285 -5.60 -3.49 13.56
N ALA A 286 -5.84 -3.90 12.32
CA ALA A 286 -5.46 -3.14 11.13
C ALA A 286 -6.68 -2.38 10.59
N ILE A 287 -6.49 -1.09 10.28
CA ILE A 287 -7.56 -0.14 9.97
C ILE A 287 -7.25 0.55 8.64
N SER A 288 -8.20 0.56 7.71
CA SER A 288 -8.10 1.32 6.46
C SER A 288 -9.04 2.53 6.45
N THR A 289 -8.59 3.58 5.77
CA THR A 289 -9.39 4.77 5.49
C THR A 289 -10.31 4.53 4.29
N VAL A 290 -11.46 5.21 4.25
CA VAL A 290 -12.30 5.31 3.03
C VAL A 290 -11.49 5.93 1.88
N SER A 291 -11.81 5.56 0.63
CA SER A 291 -10.95 5.89 -0.53
C SER A 291 -10.74 7.39 -0.78
N ASP A 292 -11.65 8.24 -0.32
CA ASP A 292 -11.62 9.70 -0.39
C ASP A 292 -11.37 10.39 0.97
N GLY A 293 -11.14 9.59 2.02
CA GLY A 293 -10.98 10.07 3.39
C GLY A 293 -9.58 10.60 3.67
N ASN A 294 -9.46 11.36 4.75
CA ASN A 294 -8.18 11.90 5.20
C ASN A 294 -7.54 10.95 6.22
N VAL A 295 -6.48 10.25 5.80
CA VAL A 295 -5.76 9.29 6.66
C VAL A 295 -5.21 9.93 7.94
N VAL A 296 -4.77 11.20 7.87
CA VAL A 296 -4.23 11.93 9.03
C VAL A 296 -5.33 12.22 10.05
N GLU A 297 -6.47 12.73 9.59
CA GLU A 297 -7.64 13.02 10.45
C GLU A 297 -8.21 11.72 11.04
N MET A 298 -8.35 10.67 10.22
CA MET A 298 -8.80 9.36 10.66
C MET A 298 -7.88 8.79 11.75
N ALA A 299 -6.55 8.81 11.53
CA ALA A 299 -5.59 8.31 12.50
C ALA A 299 -5.65 9.07 13.83
N GLU A 300 -5.83 10.39 13.80
CA GLU A 300 -5.99 11.20 15.01
C GLU A 300 -7.29 10.85 15.76
N LEU A 301 -8.41 10.71 15.06
CA LEU A 301 -9.69 10.31 15.65
C LEU A 301 -9.65 8.89 16.21
N VAL A 302 -9.00 7.96 15.51
CA VAL A 302 -8.76 6.59 15.99
C VAL A 302 -7.89 6.64 17.24
N SER A 303 -6.79 7.40 17.26
CA SER A 303 -5.94 7.54 18.45
C SER A 303 -6.73 8.06 19.65
N GLN A 304 -7.58 9.09 19.45
CA GLN A 304 -8.43 9.61 20.51
C GLN A 304 -9.44 8.59 21.03
N GLN A 305 -10.02 7.77 20.14
CA GLN A 305 -10.94 6.71 20.54
C GLN A 305 -10.19 5.60 21.28
N ILE A 306 -8.99 5.22 20.82
CA ILE A 306 -8.12 4.28 21.49
C ILE A 306 -7.72 4.77 22.89
N ASP A 307 -7.40 6.05 23.06
CA ASP A 307 -7.04 6.61 24.37
C ASP A 307 -8.21 6.55 25.37
N LYS A 308 -9.46 6.71 24.89
CA LYS A 308 -10.65 6.49 25.73
C LYS A 308 -10.82 5.02 26.08
N LEU A 309 -10.71 4.12 25.09
CA LEU A 309 -10.83 2.68 25.32
C LEU A 309 -9.75 2.17 26.28
N LYS A 310 -8.52 2.70 26.20
CA LYS A 310 -7.43 2.40 27.14
C LYS A 310 -7.76 2.82 28.57
N ALA A 311 -8.52 3.90 28.76
CA ALA A 311 -8.90 4.38 30.09
C ALA A 311 -9.90 3.44 30.78
N ASP A 312 -10.78 2.79 30.00
CA ASP A 312 -11.80 1.85 30.48
C ASP A 312 -11.32 0.39 30.44
N MET A 313 -10.12 0.14 29.90
CA MET A 313 -9.57 -1.20 29.71
C MET A 313 -9.10 -1.81 31.05
N PRO A 314 -9.39 -3.09 31.31
CA PRO A 314 -8.87 -3.78 32.50
C PRO A 314 -7.33 -3.79 32.55
N GLU A 315 -6.77 -3.81 33.76
CA GLU A 315 -5.31 -3.89 33.95
C GLU A 315 -4.72 -5.16 33.32
N GLY A 316 -3.59 -5.02 32.62
CA GLY A 316 -2.85 -6.14 32.02
C GLY A 316 -3.03 -6.31 30.51
N TYR A 317 -3.86 -5.47 29.87
CA TYR A 317 -3.83 -5.29 28.42
C TYR A 317 -2.90 -4.14 28.03
N GLU A 318 -2.12 -4.35 26.99
CA GLU A 318 -1.27 -3.33 26.37
C GLU A 318 -1.71 -3.14 24.93
N LEU A 319 -2.18 -1.93 24.60
CA LEU A 319 -2.58 -1.58 23.26
C LEU A 319 -1.56 -0.62 22.64
N ASP A 320 -0.79 -1.14 21.71
CA ASP A 320 0.38 -0.52 21.17
C ASP A 320 0.25 -0.23 19.69
N ILE A 321 0.77 0.91 19.24
CA ILE A 321 0.87 1.19 17.82
C ILE A 321 2.02 0.39 17.21
N ILE A 322 1.76 -0.23 16.07
CA ILE A 322 2.73 -1.00 15.27
C ILE A 322 3.17 -0.17 14.06
N TYR A 323 2.20 0.44 13.38
CA TYR A 323 2.45 1.30 12.24
C TYR A 323 1.38 2.39 12.15
N ASP A 324 1.81 3.63 11.92
CA ASP A 324 0.94 4.80 11.81
C ASP A 324 1.22 5.58 10.52
N GLN A 325 0.48 5.28 9.46
CA GLN A 325 0.56 6.05 8.24
C GLN A 325 0.11 7.50 8.43
N GLY A 326 -0.81 7.79 9.36
CA GLY A 326 -1.29 9.13 9.63
C GLY A 326 -0.20 10.03 10.20
N TYR A 327 0.51 9.56 11.23
CA TYR A 327 1.68 10.24 11.78
C TYR A 327 2.78 10.45 10.75
N GLU A 328 3.16 9.40 10.01
CA GLU A 328 4.17 9.49 8.96
C GLU A 328 3.77 10.48 7.85
N SER A 329 2.49 10.49 7.46
CA SER A 329 1.94 11.43 6.49
C SER A 329 1.95 12.86 7.01
N ALA A 330 1.64 13.08 8.29
CA ALA A 330 1.66 14.40 8.91
C ALA A 330 3.09 14.98 8.98
N VAL A 331 4.05 14.20 9.48
CA VAL A 331 5.46 14.59 9.57
C VAL A 331 6.02 14.88 8.17
N ALA A 332 5.76 14.00 7.20
CA ALA A 332 6.19 14.20 5.83
C ALA A 332 5.57 15.47 5.23
N ASN A 333 4.26 15.64 5.38
CA ASN A 333 3.54 16.81 4.88
C ASN A 333 4.08 18.12 5.45
N ASP A 334 4.30 18.19 6.77
CA ASP A 334 4.84 19.38 7.43
C ASP A 334 6.26 19.69 6.97
N GLY A 335 7.10 18.66 6.82
CA GLY A 335 8.43 18.79 6.22
C GLY A 335 8.37 19.33 4.79
N PHE A 336 7.45 18.83 3.96
CA PHE A 336 7.30 19.32 2.59
C PHE A 336 6.74 20.75 2.51
N VAL A 337 5.77 21.10 3.34
CA VAL A 337 5.23 22.47 3.41
C VAL A 337 6.32 23.44 3.88
N MET A 338 7.12 23.06 4.88
CA MET A 338 8.26 23.86 5.32
C MET A 338 9.26 24.05 4.17
N ASN A 339 9.62 22.98 3.46
CA ASN A 339 10.51 23.05 2.30
C ASN A 339 9.93 23.93 1.19
N LEU A 340 8.62 23.90 0.95
CA LEU A 340 7.95 24.80 0.01
C LEU A 340 8.06 26.25 0.46
N ILE A 341 7.77 26.56 1.73
CA ILE A 341 7.89 27.91 2.29
C ILE A 341 9.33 28.41 2.17
N VAL A 342 10.32 27.61 2.55
CA VAL A 342 11.75 27.92 2.41
C VAL A 342 12.12 28.16 0.95
N SER A 343 11.62 27.35 0.02
CA SER A 343 11.86 27.51 -1.42
C SER A 343 11.27 28.82 -1.96
N VAL A 344 10.02 29.13 -1.60
CA VAL A 344 9.35 30.39 -1.97
C VAL A 344 10.10 31.59 -1.39
N LEU A 345 10.46 31.54 -0.11
CA LEU A 345 11.21 32.61 0.55
C LEU A 345 12.59 32.80 -0.08
N THR A 346 13.28 31.72 -0.44
CA THR A 346 14.58 31.77 -1.13
C THR A 346 14.45 32.44 -2.48
N VAL A 347 13.46 32.05 -3.29
CA VAL A 347 13.22 32.67 -4.60
C VAL A 347 12.86 34.14 -4.45
N VAL A 348 11.95 34.49 -3.54
CA VAL A 348 11.58 35.90 -3.26
C VAL A 348 12.80 36.70 -2.78
N ALA A 349 13.65 36.13 -1.90
CA ALA A 349 14.87 36.78 -1.43
C ALA A 349 15.86 37.05 -2.57
N VAL A 350 16.05 36.09 -3.47
CA VAL A 350 16.88 36.25 -4.68
C VAL A 350 16.33 37.38 -5.56
N LEU A 351 15.01 37.44 -5.79
CA LEU A 351 14.39 38.52 -6.56
C LEU A 351 14.55 39.88 -5.90
N LEU A 352 14.36 39.96 -4.58
CA LEU A 352 14.55 41.20 -3.80
C LEU A 352 16.01 41.68 -3.86
N PHE A 353 16.97 40.76 -3.85
CA PHE A 353 18.40 41.06 -3.93
C PHE A 353 18.80 41.61 -5.31
N PHE A 354 18.39 40.96 -6.40
CA PHE A 354 18.80 41.35 -7.75
C PHE A 354 18.00 42.51 -8.35
N ILE A 355 16.68 42.59 -8.09
CA ILE A 355 15.78 43.57 -8.72
C ILE A 355 15.46 44.75 -7.78
N GLY A 356 15.81 44.63 -6.50
CA GLY A 356 15.60 45.62 -5.45
C GLY A 356 14.28 45.45 -4.71
N PHE A 357 14.23 45.90 -3.45
CA PHE A 357 13.15 45.57 -2.50
C PHE A 357 11.72 45.85 -3.02
N LYS A 358 11.45 47.05 -3.56
CA LYS A 358 10.10 47.42 -4.03
C LYS A 358 9.66 46.57 -5.23
N ASN A 359 10.57 46.34 -6.17
CA ASN A 359 10.27 45.69 -7.43
C ASN A 359 10.25 44.16 -7.27
N GLY A 360 11.17 43.61 -6.49
CA GLY A 360 11.18 42.20 -6.11
C GLY A 360 9.93 41.79 -5.34
N PHE A 361 9.40 42.65 -4.46
CA PHE A 361 8.14 42.36 -3.76
C PHE A 361 6.93 42.34 -4.72
N LEU A 362 6.88 43.27 -5.68
CA LEU A 362 5.82 43.29 -6.70
C LEU A 362 5.80 42.02 -7.53
N ILE A 363 6.96 41.59 -8.03
CA ILE A 363 7.09 40.38 -8.85
C ILE A 363 6.86 39.13 -7.97
N GLY A 364 7.46 39.08 -6.78
CA GLY A 364 7.32 37.98 -5.82
C GLY A 364 5.90 37.78 -5.31
N SER A 365 5.09 38.83 -5.20
CA SER A 365 3.67 38.68 -4.86
C SER A 365 2.88 37.91 -5.94
N GLY A 366 3.27 38.04 -7.22
CA GLY A 366 2.67 37.28 -8.32
C GLY A 366 2.88 35.77 -8.18
N LEU A 367 4.03 35.36 -7.64
CA LEU A 367 4.31 33.96 -7.31
C LEU A 367 3.31 33.44 -6.27
N ILE A 368 3.08 34.20 -5.20
CA ILE A 368 2.16 33.82 -4.12
C ILE A 368 0.73 33.63 -4.66
N PHE A 369 0.23 34.58 -5.47
CA PHE A 369 -1.08 34.45 -6.09
C PHE A 369 -1.17 33.24 -7.04
N SER A 370 -0.10 32.92 -7.77
CA SER A 370 -0.07 31.76 -8.65
C SER A 370 -0.13 30.45 -7.87
N ILE A 371 0.56 30.36 -6.74
CA ILE A 371 0.52 29.19 -5.85
C ILE A 371 -0.89 29.02 -5.29
N PHE A 372 -1.47 30.07 -4.70
CA PHE A 372 -2.84 30.00 -4.16
C PHE A 372 -3.89 29.70 -5.23
N GLY A 373 -3.77 30.27 -6.44
CA GLY A 373 -4.61 29.92 -7.57
C GLY A 373 -4.50 28.44 -7.97
N THR A 374 -3.30 27.87 -7.87
CA THR A 374 -3.07 26.45 -8.12
C THR A 374 -3.71 25.58 -7.04
N LEU A 375 -3.62 25.97 -5.76
CA LEU A 375 -4.29 25.28 -4.65
C LEU A 375 -5.82 25.28 -4.79
N ILE A 376 -6.41 26.39 -5.25
CA ILE A 376 -7.85 26.46 -5.54
C ILE A 376 -8.24 25.42 -6.60
N TYR A 377 -7.46 25.31 -7.68
CA TYR A 377 -7.72 24.33 -8.73
C TYR A 377 -7.59 22.89 -8.21
N MET A 378 -6.56 22.63 -7.39
CA MET A 378 -6.34 21.31 -6.79
C MET A 378 -7.54 20.89 -5.93
N GLN A 379 -8.03 21.79 -5.06
CA GLN A 379 -9.22 21.54 -4.25
C GLN A 379 -10.47 21.29 -5.12
N ALA A 380 -10.66 22.08 -6.18
CA ALA A 380 -11.81 21.94 -7.07
C ALA A 380 -11.80 20.63 -7.88
N THR A 381 -10.63 20.00 -8.05
CA THR A 381 -10.46 18.76 -8.82
C THR A 381 -10.15 17.54 -7.95
N GLY A 382 -10.16 17.69 -6.62
CA GLY A 382 -9.87 16.61 -5.68
C GLY A 382 -8.41 16.16 -5.66
N ILE A 383 -7.47 16.97 -6.14
CA ILE A 383 -6.04 16.65 -6.09
C ILE A 383 -5.52 16.99 -4.69
N ALA A 384 -5.19 15.98 -3.90
CA ALA A 384 -4.64 16.14 -2.57
C ALA A 384 -3.26 16.85 -2.54
N LEU A 385 -2.94 17.43 -1.39
CA LEU A 385 -1.59 17.89 -1.07
C LEU A 385 -0.74 16.66 -0.74
N GLN A 386 0.24 16.36 -1.58
CA GLN A 386 1.10 15.18 -1.47
C GLN A 386 2.48 15.47 -2.05
N ARG A 387 3.44 14.58 -1.81
CA ARG A 387 4.84 14.75 -2.23
C ARG A 387 4.99 15.16 -3.71
N MET A 388 4.28 14.50 -4.62
CA MET A 388 4.38 14.79 -6.06
C MET A 388 3.75 16.13 -6.46
N SER A 389 2.62 16.51 -5.86
CA SER A 389 1.96 17.80 -6.15
C SER A 389 2.77 18.97 -5.58
N LEU A 390 3.37 18.82 -4.39
CA LEU A 390 4.29 19.81 -3.81
C LEU A 390 5.58 19.96 -4.62
N ALA A 391 6.19 18.84 -5.03
CA ALA A 391 7.37 18.86 -5.90
C ALA A 391 7.08 19.59 -7.22
N ALA A 392 5.89 19.40 -7.80
CA ALA A 392 5.45 20.14 -8.97
C ALA A 392 5.40 21.66 -8.74
N ILE A 393 4.86 22.11 -7.60
CA ILE A 393 4.88 23.54 -7.25
C ILE A 393 6.33 24.03 -7.12
N ILE A 394 7.19 23.31 -6.40
CA ILE A 394 8.60 23.70 -6.20
C ILE A 394 9.35 23.83 -7.53
N ILE A 395 9.23 22.84 -8.41
CA ILE A 395 9.82 22.87 -9.76
C ILE A 395 9.26 24.03 -10.57
N ALA A 396 7.95 24.27 -10.46
CA ALA A 396 7.30 25.36 -11.16
C ALA A 396 7.77 26.73 -10.67
N ILE A 397 8.07 26.94 -9.38
CA ILE A 397 8.44 28.26 -8.80
C ILE A 397 9.47 28.99 -9.66
N GLY A 398 10.55 28.31 -10.09
CA GLY A 398 11.56 28.93 -10.96
C GLY A 398 10.98 29.49 -12.26
N MET A 399 10.14 28.69 -12.93
CA MET A 399 9.46 29.06 -14.17
C MET A 399 8.28 30.01 -13.98
N LEU A 400 7.63 30.02 -12.81
CA LEU A 400 6.45 30.84 -12.52
C LEU A 400 6.79 32.34 -12.50
N VAL A 401 7.99 32.68 -12.05
CA VAL A 401 8.41 34.09 -11.93
C VAL A 401 8.88 34.65 -13.28
N ASP A 402 9.35 33.82 -14.20
CA ASP A 402 9.93 34.22 -15.48
C ASP A 402 8.96 35.09 -16.31
N ASN A 403 7.69 34.67 -16.43
CA ASN A 403 6.67 35.43 -17.15
C ASN A 403 6.50 36.84 -16.56
N ALA A 404 6.48 36.93 -15.23
CA ALA A 404 6.31 38.20 -14.54
C ALA A 404 7.54 39.11 -14.72
N ILE A 405 8.76 38.56 -14.66
CA ILE A 405 10.00 39.31 -14.88
C ILE A 405 10.03 39.88 -16.30
N VAL A 406 9.75 39.07 -17.32
CA VAL A 406 9.82 39.51 -18.73
C VAL A 406 8.80 40.61 -19.02
N VAL A 407 7.55 40.48 -18.55
CA VAL A 407 6.52 41.52 -18.75
C VAL A 407 6.88 42.80 -17.98
N TYR A 408 7.37 42.66 -16.74
CA TYR A 408 7.79 43.78 -15.91
C TYR A 408 8.95 44.55 -16.55
N ASP A 409 10.01 43.85 -16.96
CA ASP A 409 11.20 44.45 -17.55
C ASP A 409 10.87 45.12 -18.89
N ALA A 410 10.08 44.47 -19.75
CA ALA A 410 9.60 45.08 -20.99
C ALA A 410 8.80 46.37 -20.73
N ALA A 411 7.97 46.41 -19.69
CA ALA A 411 7.24 47.62 -19.31
C ALA A 411 8.18 48.72 -18.80
N LEU A 412 9.17 48.36 -17.99
CA LEU A 412 10.16 49.29 -17.44
C LEU A 412 11.04 49.89 -18.54
N VAL A 413 11.60 49.07 -19.41
CA VAL A 413 12.39 49.50 -20.58
C VAL A 413 11.56 50.40 -21.48
N ASN A 414 10.29 50.07 -21.72
CA ASN A 414 9.42 50.94 -22.52
C ASN A 414 9.19 52.31 -21.86
N MET A 415 9.06 52.38 -20.53
CA MET A 415 8.97 53.64 -19.80
C MET A 415 10.28 54.43 -19.82
N GLN A 416 11.43 53.75 -19.74
CA GLN A 416 12.77 54.33 -19.88
C GLN A 416 13.07 54.80 -21.32
N ARG A 417 12.30 54.37 -22.32
CA ARG A 417 12.32 54.93 -23.68
C ARG A 417 11.40 56.15 -23.84
N GLY A 418 10.88 56.68 -22.74
CA GLY A 418 10.05 57.90 -22.71
C GLY A 418 8.54 57.67 -22.91
N MET A 419 8.09 56.44 -23.15
CA MET A 419 6.67 56.14 -23.33
C MET A 419 5.83 56.49 -22.09
N ARG A 420 4.59 56.93 -22.31
CA ARG A 420 3.61 57.12 -21.22
C ARG A 420 3.33 55.77 -20.54
N LYS A 421 3.27 55.75 -19.20
CA LYS A 421 3.13 54.54 -18.36
C LYS A 421 2.11 53.52 -18.87
N ARG A 422 0.86 53.93 -19.12
CA ARG A 422 -0.19 53.04 -19.64
C ARG A 422 0.12 52.48 -21.03
N VAL A 423 0.73 53.29 -21.91
CA VAL A 423 1.10 52.87 -23.27
C VAL A 423 2.29 51.90 -23.23
N ALA A 424 3.28 52.18 -22.36
CA ALA A 424 4.44 51.32 -22.14
C ALA A 424 4.02 49.91 -21.69
N ILE A 425 3.10 49.84 -20.74
CA ILE A 425 2.50 48.61 -20.23
C ILE A 425 1.73 47.85 -21.33
N LEU A 426 0.84 48.53 -22.06
CA LEU A 426 0.06 47.89 -23.13
C LEU A 426 0.94 47.38 -24.26
N ASN A 427 2.01 48.11 -24.59
CA ASN A 427 2.99 47.69 -25.58
C ASN A 427 3.76 46.47 -25.10
N ALA A 428 4.27 46.49 -23.85
CA ALA A 428 5.00 45.37 -23.24
C ALA A 428 4.20 44.07 -23.33
N VAL A 429 2.95 44.06 -22.85
CA VAL A 429 2.08 42.88 -22.93
C VAL A 429 1.86 42.46 -24.38
N SER A 430 1.60 43.40 -25.29
CA SER A 430 1.33 43.02 -26.68
C SER A 430 2.52 42.44 -27.42
N SER A 431 3.75 42.80 -27.03
CA SER A 431 4.97 42.22 -27.58
C SER A 431 5.35 40.89 -26.95
N THR A 432 5.04 40.67 -25.67
CA THR A 432 5.54 39.49 -24.93
C THR A 432 4.50 38.39 -24.72
N ALA A 433 3.20 38.69 -24.73
CA ALA A 433 2.20 37.72 -24.26
C ALA A 433 2.07 36.46 -25.13
N MET A 434 2.12 36.55 -26.47
CA MET A 434 2.11 35.37 -27.35
C MET A 434 3.42 34.56 -27.26
N PRO A 435 4.62 35.18 -27.35
CA PRO A 435 5.87 34.45 -27.15
C PRO A 435 5.94 33.72 -25.80
N LEU A 436 5.49 34.37 -24.72
CA LEU A 436 5.45 33.77 -23.40
C LEU A 436 4.46 32.61 -23.32
N LEU A 437 3.27 32.74 -23.92
CA LEU A 437 2.32 31.61 -24.02
C LEU A 437 2.94 30.42 -24.78
N GLY A 438 3.65 30.69 -25.88
CA GLY A 438 4.33 29.64 -26.63
C GLY A 438 5.39 28.94 -25.79
N ALA A 439 6.22 29.69 -25.07
CA ALA A 439 7.23 29.14 -24.18
C ALA A 439 6.61 28.32 -23.02
N THR A 440 5.55 28.82 -22.39
CA THR A 440 4.85 28.08 -21.32
C THR A 440 4.20 26.81 -21.84
N LEU A 441 3.55 26.84 -23.00
CA LEU A 441 2.97 25.63 -23.61
C LEU A 441 4.05 24.59 -23.94
N ILE A 442 5.21 25.01 -24.47
CA ILE A 442 6.33 24.08 -24.72
C ILE A 442 6.82 23.46 -23.40
N ALA A 443 6.96 24.26 -22.35
CA ALA A 443 7.34 23.75 -21.03
C ALA A 443 6.32 22.72 -20.51
N VAL A 444 5.01 23.02 -20.60
CA VAL A 444 3.94 22.09 -20.22
C VAL A 444 3.99 20.80 -21.06
N LEU A 445 4.10 20.92 -22.39
CA LEU A 445 4.16 19.78 -23.30
C LEU A 445 5.39 18.88 -23.06
N THR A 446 6.46 19.43 -22.50
CA THR A 446 7.66 18.64 -22.13
C THR A 446 7.35 17.62 -21.02
N PHE A 447 6.38 17.92 -20.13
CA PHE A 447 5.94 17.00 -19.07
C PHE A 447 4.76 16.11 -19.48
N LEU A 448 4.11 16.36 -20.63
CA LEU A 448 2.95 15.58 -21.10
C LEU A 448 3.22 14.07 -21.28
N PRO A 449 4.38 13.63 -21.80
CA PRO A 449 4.66 12.19 -21.94
C PRO A 449 4.58 11.41 -20.63
N VAL A 450 4.91 12.07 -19.51
CA VAL A 450 4.84 11.47 -18.18
C VAL A 450 3.39 11.18 -17.79
N TYR A 451 2.48 12.13 -18.05
CA TYR A 451 1.05 12.00 -17.79
C TYR A 451 0.37 10.94 -18.67
N LEU A 452 0.83 10.78 -19.92
CA LEU A 452 0.29 9.81 -20.87
C LEU A 452 0.84 8.38 -20.66
N SER A 453 1.78 8.19 -19.73
CA SER A 453 2.35 6.88 -19.45
C SER A 453 1.28 5.93 -18.91
N PRO A 454 1.08 4.74 -19.52
CA PRO A 454 0.10 3.76 -19.07
C PRO A 454 0.56 2.97 -17.83
N HIS A 455 1.77 3.23 -17.32
CA HIS A 455 2.31 2.54 -16.16
C HIS A 455 1.84 3.19 -14.85
N ILE A 456 2.02 2.46 -13.74
CA ILE A 456 1.82 2.96 -12.38
C ILE A 456 2.54 4.30 -12.13
N THR A 457 3.70 4.48 -12.74
CA THR A 457 4.46 5.73 -12.71
C THR A 457 3.67 6.91 -13.30
N GLY A 458 2.86 6.68 -14.34
CA GLY A 458 1.98 7.70 -14.91
C GLY A 458 0.87 8.12 -13.95
N GLU A 459 0.29 7.18 -13.20
CA GLU A 459 -0.69 7.48 -12.14
C GLU A 459 -0.07 8.29 -11.00
N ILE A 460 1.09 7.86 -10.50
CA ILE A 460 1.84 8.53 -9.42
C ILE A 460 2.26 9.95 -9.84
N LEU A 461 2.76 10.12 -11.07
CA LEU A 461 3.23 11.39 -11.60
C LEU A 461 2.13 12.22 -12.28
N SER A 462 0.87 11.76 -12.27
CA SER A 462 -0.23 12.47 -12.94
C SER A 462 -0.48 13.84 -12.33
N SER A 463 -0.47 13.92 -10.99
CA SER A 463 -0.62 15.16 -10.23
C SER A 463 0.52 16.14 -10.50
N LEU A 464 1.75 15.63 -10.70
CA LEU A 464 2.90 16.46 -11.03
C LEU A 464 2.66 17.25 -12.33
N PHE A 465 2.26 16.57 -13.40
CA PHE A 465 1.97 17.24 -14.68
C PHE A 465 0.84 18.25 -14.57
N ILE A 466 -0.29 17.87 -13.96
CA ILE A 466 -1.47 18.74 -13.88
C ILE A 466 -1.13 20.01 -13.09
N VAL A 467 -0.44 19.88 -11.95
CA VAL A 467 -0.07 21.00 -11.10
C VAL A 467 0.94 21.92 -11.79
N ILE A 468 1.94 21.38 -12.50
CA ILE A 468 2.86 22.19 -13.33
C ILE A 468 2.08 22.92 -14.43
N ALA A 469 1.20 22.23 -15.15
CA ALA A 469 0.44 22.82 -16.24
C ALA A 469 -0.42 23.98 -15.78
N VAL A 470 -1.19 23.76 -14.71
CA VAL A 470 -2.08 24.77 -14.15
C VAL A 470 -1.29 25.93 -13.57
N SER A 471 -0.24 25.66 -12.80
CA SER A 471 0.57 26.72 -12.20
C SER A 471 1.22 27.61 -13.26
N LEU A 472 1.84 27.03 -14.30
CA LEU A 472 2.47 27.79 -15.39
C LEU A 472 1.46 28.62 -16.19
N LEU A 473 0.29 28.05 -16.49
CA LEU A 473 -0.78 28.77 -17.19
C LEU A 473 -1.34 29.91 -16.33
N LEU A 474 -1.55 29.68 -15.03
CA LEU A 474 -1.98 30.71 -14.09
C LEU A 474 -0.92 31.81 -13.94
N SER A 475 0.36 31.47 -13.86
CA SER A 475 1.46 32.45 -13.86
C SER A 475 1.40 33.33 -15.09
N TRP A 476 1.20 32.76 -16.28
CA TRP A 476 1.07 33.54 -17.51
C TRP A 476 -0.14 34.50 -17.45
N VAL A 477 -1.30 34.03 -16.98
CA VAL A 477 -2.49 34.88 -16.80
C VAL A 477 -2.22 36.00 -15.80
N LEU A 478 -1.60 35.72 -14.65
CA LEU A 478 -1.26 36.70 -13.62
C LEU A 478 -0.20 37.69 -14.09
N ALA A 479 0.77 37.26 -14.91
CA ALA A 479 1.78 38.13 -15.49
C ALA A 479 1.18 39.21 -16.42
N ILE A 480 0.09 38.91 -17.13
CA ILE A 480 -0.60 39.89 -18.00
C ILE A 480 -1.73 40.66 -17.29
N THR A 481 -2.15 40.23 -16.10
CA THR A 481 -3.23 40.85 -15.31
C THR A 481 -2.69 41.54 -14.06
N GLN A 482 -2.42 40.76 -13.00
CA GLN A 482 -1.95 41.20 -11.70
C GLN A 482 -0.65 42.00 -11.80
N ASN A 483 0.38 41.48 -12.47
CA ASN A 483 1.69 42.14 -12.53
C ASN A 483 1.60 43.50 -13.24
N VAL A 484 0.83 43.56 -14.34
CA VAL A 484 0.56 44.79 -15.09
C VAL A 484 -0.19 45.82 -14.23
N PHE A 485 -1.20 45.37 -13.49
CA PHE A 485 -1.94 46.21 -12.54
C PHE A 485 -1.00 46.77 -11.45
N PHE A 486 -0.11 45.94 -10.94
CA PHE A 486 0.89 46.28 -9.93
C PHE A 486 1.94 47.26 -10.45
N VAL A 487 2.39 47.11 -11.70
CA VAL A 487 3.22 48.12 -12.39
C VAL A 487 2.47 49.45 -12.49
N GLN A 488 1.17 49.45 -12.83
CA GLN A 488 0.37 50.68 -12.91
C GLN A 488 0.22 51.39 -11.55
N GLU A 489 0.12 50.67 -10.44
CA GLU A 489 -0.12 51.30 -9.13
C GLU A 489 1.19 51.68 -8.43
N PHE A 490 2.18 50.79 -8.40
CA PHE A 490 3.33 50.91 -7.50
C PHE A 490 4.63 51.37 -8.18
N VAL A 491 4.78 51.18 -9.50
CA VAL A 491 6.03 51.57 -10.20
C VAL A 491 5.97 53.04 -10.63
N ARG A 492 6.92 53.86 -10.20
CA ARG A 492 6.97 55.28 -10.60
C ARG A 492 7.44 55.40 -12.06
N ARG A 493 6.94 56.41 -12.79
CA ARG A 493 7.52 56.81 -14.08
C ARG A 493 8.94 57.41 -13.86
N PRO A 494 9.96 57.01 -14.66
CA PRO A 494 11.28 57.63 -14.61
C PRO A 494 11.21 59.15 -14.83
N ARG A 495 12.06 59.91 -14.12
CA ARG A 495 12.12 61.38 -14.28
C ARG A 495 12.78 61.76 -15.62
N PRO A 496 12.47 62.94 -16.20
CA PRO A 496 13.11 63.43 -17.43
C PRO A 496 14.65 63.45 -17.40
N GLU A 497 15.24 63.62 -16.22
CA GLU A 497 16.70 63.59 -16.03
C GLU A 497 17.28 62.17 -16.09
N GLU A 498 16.54 61.16 -15.62
CA GLU A 498 16.93 59.74 -15.64
C GLU A 498 16.82 59.13 -17.06
N LEU A 499 16.05 59.77 -17.94
CA LEU A 499 15.86 59.41 -19.34
C LEU A 499 17.06 59.77 -20.24
N LYS A 500 18.04 60.54 -19.73
CA LYS A 500 19.21 61.01 -20.49
C LYS A 500 20.37 60.00 -20.51
N ASN A 501 20.38 59.02 -19.62
CA ASN A 501 21.42 57.98 -19.59
C ASN A 501 21.16 56.96 -20.70
N GLU A 502 22.17 56.62 -21.50
CA GLU A 502 22.07 55.55 -22.48
C GLU A 502 21.77 54.21 -21.77
N LEU A 503 20.68 53.57 -22.18
CA LEU A 503 20.30 52.23 -21.73
C LEU A 503 21.43 51.23 -22.03
N PHE A 504 21.65 50.28 -21.11
CA PHE A 504 22.66 49.20 -21.24
C PHE A 504 24.13 49.68 -21.25
N THR A 505 24.44 50.69 -20.45
CA THR A 505 25.81 51.17 -20.19
C THR A 505 26.31 50.70 -18.82
N GLY A 506 27.61 50.37 -18.72
CA GLY A 506 28.25 49.95 -17.47
C GLY A 506 29.22 48.77 -17.60
N ARG A 507 30.05 48.54 -16.58
CA ARG A 507 31.13 47.53 -16.60
C ARG A 507 30.66 46.11 -16.93
N ILE A 508 29.49 45.72 -16.42
CA ILE A 508 28.88 44.40 -16.66
C ILE A 508 28.43 44.28 -18.13
N TYR A 509 27.80 45.32 -18.68
CA TYR A 509 27.37 45.36 -20.08
C TYR A 509 28.57 45.39 -21.04
N ASP A 510 29.64 46.09 -20.69
CA ASP A 510 30.88 46.10 -21.48
C ASP A 510 31.57 44.74 -21.48
N PHE A 511 31.60 44.05 -20.33
CA PHE A 511 32.09 42.68 -20.23
C PHE A 511 31.25 41.73 -21.08
N PHE A 512 29.92 41.79 -20.97
CA PHE A 512 29.00 40.99 -21.78
C PHE A 512 29.19 41.27 -23.27
N ARG A 513 29.34 42.54 -23.68
CA ARG A 513 29.57 42.93 -25.07
C ARG A 513 30.90 42.38 -25.60
N LYS A 514 31.97 42.43 -24.80
CA LYS A 514 33.26 41.82 -25.14
C LYS A 514 33.12 40.31 -25.31
N ALA A 515 32.50 39.62 -24.36
CA ALA A 515 32.26 38.18 -24.42
C ALA A 515 31.42 37.80 -25.66
N LEU A 516 30.32 38.50 -25.93
CA LEU A 516 29.47 38.27 -27.10
C LEU A 516 30.25 38.48 -28.40
N SER A 517 31.02 39.56 -28.50
CA SER A 517 31.84 39.84 -29.69
C SER A 517 32.91 38.76 -29.92
N PHE A 518 33.48 38.22 -28.84
CA PHE A 518 34.42 37.11 -28.90
C PHE A 518 33.72 35.82 -29.39
N THR A 519 32.56 35.50 -28.82
CA THR A 519 31.75 34.34 -29.22
C THR A 519 31.36 34.39 -30.69
N ILE A 520 30.91 35.54 -31.18
CA ILE A 520 30.55 35.74 -32.59
C ILE A 520 31.79 35.60 -33.50
N ARG A 521 32.94 36.18 -33.10
CA ARG A 521 34.19 36.11 -33.88
C ARG A 521 34.74 34.68 -33.96
N LYS A 522 34.54 33.85 -32.93
CA LYS A 522 35.04 32.46 -32.84
C LYS A 522 33.91 31.43 -32.90
N ARG A 523 32.82 31.73 -33.61
CA ARG A 523 31.58 30.90 -33.64
C ARG A 523 31.81 29.41 -33.85
N TYR A 524 32.68 29.00 -34.79
CA TYR A 524 32.92 27.58 -35.06
C TYR A 524 33.70 26.88 -33.93
N THR A 525 34.65 27.59 -33.30
CA THR A 525 35.38 27.07 -32.14
C THR A 525 34.46 26.91 -30.93
N VAL A 526 33.57 27.87 -30.71
CA VAL A 526 32.57 27.79 -29.62
C VAL A 526 31.60 26.65 -29.86
N VAL A 527 31.06 26.52 -31.08
CA VAL A 527 30.17 25.39 -31.43
C VAL A 527 30.90 24.06 -31.28
N GLY A 528 32.13 23.94 -31.76
CA GLY A 528 32.95 22.74 -31.58
C GLY A 528 33.17 22.41 -30.11
N CYS A 529 33.49 23.41 -29.27
CA CYS A 529 33.60 23.24 -27.83
C CYS A 529 32.29 22.77 -27.19
N MET A 530 31.13 23.35 -27.58
CA MET A 530 29.82 22.91 -27.09
C MET A 530 29.52 21.45 -27.45
N VAL A 531 29.84 21.03 -28.68
CA VAL A 531 29.68 19.64 -29.12
C VAL A 531 30.60 18.70 -28.33
N VAL A 532 31.85 19.09 -28.10
CA VAL A 532 32.79 18.31 -27.27
C VAL A 532 32.28 18.20 -25.84
N LEU A 533 31.83 19.30 -25.24
CA LEU A 533 31.25 19.28 -23.89
C LEU A 533 30.01 18.39 -23.82
N LEU A 534 29.14 18.42 -24.83
CA LEU A 534 27.98 17.54 -24.91
C LEU A 534 28.40 16.07 -25.02
N ALA A 535 29.43 15.76 -25.82
CA ALA A 535 29.96 14.41 -25.94
C ALA A 535 30.60 13.91 -24.62
N VAL A 536 31.36 14.79 -23.94
CA VAL A 536 31.95 14.50 -22.62
C VAL A 536 30.86 14.28 -21.58
N ALA A 537 29.80 15.09 -21.57
CA ALA A 537 28.66 14.90 -20.68
C ALA A 537 27.95 13.57 -20.96
N GLY A 538 27.70 13.24 -22.24
CA GLY A 538 27.12 11.95 -22.64
C GLY A 538 27.99 10.75 -22.25
N TRP A 539 29.32 10.88 -22.36
CA TRP A 539 30.26 9.86 -21.88
C TRP A 539 30.25 9.73 -20.35
N GLY A 540 30.23 10.86 -19.64
CA GLY A 540 30.13 10.91 -18.17
C GLY A 540 28.86 10.26 -17.63
N PHE A 541 27.75 10.33 -18.37
CA PHE A 541 26.47 9.73 -17.99
C PHE A 541 26.54 8.20 -17.80
N ARG A 542 27.49 7.51 -18.44
CA ARG A 542 27.71 6.05 -18.26
C ARG A 542 28.14 5.68 -16.84
N TYR A 543 28.74 6.62 -16.09
CA TYR A 543 29.21 6.38 -14.72
C TYR A 543 28.14 6.66 -13.66
N ILE A 544 26.98 7.19 -14.05
CA ILE A 544 25.88 7.44 -13.12
C ILE A 544 25.17 6.11 -12.86
N PRO A 545 25.15 5.62 -11.61
CA PRO A 545 24.41 4.41 -11.29
C PRO A 545 22.92 4.63 -11.53
N GLN A 546 22.27 3.67 -12.19
CA GLN A 546 20.83 3.69 -12.41
C GLN A 546 20.14 3.02 -11.23
N GLN A 547 19.28 3.76 -10.53
CA GLN A 547 18.42 3.25 -9.47
C GLN A 547 16.96 3.49 -9.89
N PHE A 548 16.14 2.44 -9.88
CA PHE A 548 14.75 2.53 -10.36
C PHE A 548 13.89 3.44 -9.45
N MET A 549 14.04 3.30 -8.12
CA MET A 549 13.41 4.17 -7.11
C MET A 549 14.32 4.28 -5.87
N PRO A 550 14.32 5.42 -5.17
CA PRO A 550 15.04 5.57 -3.90
C PRO A 550 14.38 4.73 -2.79
N LEU A 551 15.19 4.28 -1.83
CA LEU A 551 14.71 3.62 -0.62
C LEU A 551 14.04 4.65 0.31
N LEU A 552 12.97 4.25 1.02
CA LEU A 552 12.33 5.11 1.99
C LEU A 552 13.23 5.27 3.23
N ASN A 553 13.35 6.50 3.73
CA ASN A 553 14.06 6.76 4.99
C ASN A 553 13.07 6.62 6.16
N LYS A 554 12.76 5.38 6.53
CA LYS A 554 11.84 5.06 7.63
C LYS A 554 12.58 4.37 8.77
N GLN A 555 12.08 4.56 9.99
CA GLN A 555 12.55 3.86 11.19
C GLN A 555 12.18 2.36 11.20
N TYR A 556 11.42 1.90 10.21
CA TYR A 556 10.95 0.53 10.09
C TYR A 556 11.74 -0.27 9.05
N PHE A 557 11.95 -1.54 9.34
CA PHE A 557 12.38 -2.55 8.38
C PHE A 557 11.84 -3.92 8.77
N SER A 558 11.77 -4.86 7.82
CA SER A 558 11.25 -6.21 8.11
C SER A 558 12.32 -7.26 7.91
N VAL A 559 12.19 -8.36 8.66
CA VAL A 559 13.00 -9.55 8.53
C VAL A 559 12.06 -10.72 8.29
N ASP A 560 12.14 -11.32 7.12
CA ASP A 560 11.42 -12.54 6.77
C ASP A 560 12.26 -13.77 7.10
N MET A 561 11.62 -14.80 7.63
CA MET A 561 12.22 -16.10 7.94
C MET A 561 11.39 -17.22 7.29
N TRP A 562 12.03 -17.99 6.41
CA TRP A 562 11.45 -19.22 5.85
C TRP A 562 12.20 -20.44 6.38
N LEU A 563 11.47 -21.34 7.03
CA LEU A 563 11.93 -22.68 7.37
C LEU A 563 11.59 -23.65 6.24
N THR A 564 12.12 -24.87 6.32
CA THR A 564 11.83 -25.93 5.36
C THR A 564 10.33 -26.24 5.28
N GLU A 565 9.84 -26.53 4.08
CA GLU A 565 8.46 -26.99 3.87
C GLU A 565 8.19 -28.28 4.66
N GLY A 566 7.03 -28.34 5.31
CA GLY A 566 6.65 -29.41 6.23
C GLY A 566 6.93 -29.11 7.72
N THR A 567 7.61 -28.00 8.03
CA THR A 567 7.76 -27.54 9.43
C THR A 567 6.41 -27.16 10.02
N ARG A 568 6.15 -27.62 11.25
CA ARG A 568 4.92 -27.29 12.00
C ARG A 568 4.95 -25.84 12.46
N ILE A 569 3.79 -25.19 12.55
CA ILE A 569 3.69 -23.78 12.91
C ILE A 569 4.25 -23.50 14.32
N GLU A 570 4.15 -24.45 15.24
CA GLU A 570 4.67 -24.32 16.61
C GLU A 570 6.20 -24.30 16.63
N GLU A 571 6.87 -24.98 15.68
CA GLU A 571 8.33 -24.90 15.55
C GLU A 571 8.73 -23.58 14.91
N SER A 572 7.97 -23.09 13.92
CA SER A 572 8.17 -21.76 13.35
C SER A 572 8.00 -20.65 14.40
N GLU A 573 7.01 -20.79 15.28
CA GLU A 573 6.79 -19.88 16.41
C GLU A 573 8.00 -19.88 17.36
N LYS A 574 8.52 -21.06 17.70
CA LYS A 574 9.71 -21.19 18.56
C LYS A 574 10.96 -20.55 17.93
N GLN A 575 11.21 -20.78 16.65
CA GLN A 575 12.33 -20.17 15.92
C GLN A 575 12.15 -18.66 15.80
N ALA A 576 10.93 -18.20 15.54
CA ALA A 576 10.62 -16.77 15.47
C ALA A 576 10.82 -16.09 16.84
N ALA A 577 10.50 -16.76 17.94
CA ALA A 577 10.75 -16.24 19.28
C ALA A 577 12.25 -16.07 19.58
N GLN A 578 13.08 -17.02 19.13
CA GLN A 578 14.55 -16.93 19.25
C GLN A 578 15.13 -15.82 18.37
N LEU A 579 14.56 -15.62 17.18
CA LEU A 579 14.91 -14.50 16.30
C LEU A 579 14.56 -13.17 16.95
N THR A 580 13.37 -13.04 17.51
CA THR A 580 12.90 -11.82 18.20
C THR A 580 13.78 -11.49 19.41
N GLU A 581 14.09 -12.46 20.27
CA GLU A 581 14.98 -12.25 21.40
C GLU A 581 16.37 -11.79 20.93
N TYR A 582 16.90 -12.37 19.85
CA TYR A 582 18.17 -11.93 19.29
C TYR A 582 18.11 -10.52 18.72
N LEU A 583 17.05 -10.15 18.00
CA LEU A 583 16.88 -8.82 17.45
C LEU A 583 16.80 -7.76 18.55
N GLN A 584 16.14 -8.06 19.68
CA GLN A 584 16.05 -7.16 20.83
C GLN A 584 17.39 -6.91 21.54
N THR A 585 18.43 -7.73 21.30
CA THR A 585 19.76 -7.50 21.89
C THR A 585 20.55 -6.37 21.23
N PHE A 586 20.10 -5.90 20.06
CA PHE A 586 20.80 -4.84 19.32
C PHE A 586 20.38 -3.46 19.81
N ASP A 587 21.39 -2.62 20.06
CA ASP A 587 21.19 -1.23 20.43
C ASP A 587 20.47 -0.44 19.32
N GLY A 588 19.45 0.31 19.70
CA GLY A 588 18.60 1.08 18.78
C GLY A 588 17.36 0.35 18.25
N VAL A 589 17.08 -0.89 18.68
CA VAL A 589 15.80 -1.58 18.45
C VAL A 589 14.79 -1.19 19.52
N LYS A 590 13.70 -0.54 19.13
CA LYS A 590 12.63 -0.08 20.04
C LYS A 590 11.55 -1.14 20.23
N LYS A 591 11.09 -1.76 19.14
CA LYS A 591 10.00 -2.76 19.16
C LYS A 591 10.18 -3.81 18.08
N VAL A 592 9.76 -5.04 18.38
CA VAL A 592 9.71 -6.14 17.42
C VAL A 592 8.32 -6.77 17.44
N SER A 593 7.60 -6.66 16.32
CA SER A 593 6.32 -7.33 16.11
C SER A 593 6.54 -8.56 15.23
N THR A 594 6.05 -9.71 15.65
CA THR A 594 6.26 -11.00 14.97
C THR A 594 4.94 -11.55 14.47
N TYR A 595 4.92 -11.96 13.20
CA TYR A 595 3.79 -12.56 12.52
C TYR A 595 4.20 -13.94 12.02
N ILE A 596 3.45 -14.98 12.38
CA ILE A 596 3.77 -16.37 12.04
C ILE A 596 2.65 -16.96 11.18
N GLY A 597 3.00 -17.78 10.19
CA GLY A 597 2.07 -18.47 9.31
C GLY A 597 1.68 -17.68 8.06
N GLN A 598 1.64 -16.35 8.12
CA GLN A 598 1.40 -15.49 6.96
C GLN A 598 1.83 -14.05 7.29
N THR A 599 1.97 -13.22 6.25
CA THR A 599 2.18 -11.78 6.44
C THR A 599 0.96 -11.12 7.07
N PRO A 600 1.13 -10.06 7.87
CA PRO A 600 0.01 -9.25 8.37
C PRO A 600 -0.76 -8.59 7.22
N PRO A 601 -1.96 -8.03 7.48
CA PRO A 601 -2.65 -7.19 6.52
C PRO A 601 -1.72 -6.08 6.03
N ARG A 602 -1.91 -5.64 4.78
CA ARG A 602 -0.99 -4.68 4.15
C ARG A 602 -1.10 -3.32 4.84
N TYR A 603 -0.19 -3.01 5.76
CA TYR A 603 -0.14 -1.72 6.46
C TYR A 603 0.68 -0.65 5.71
N TYR A 604 1.50 -1.05 4.73
CA TYR A 604 2.13 -0.14 3.78
C TYR A 604 2.12 -0.74 2.37
N LEU A 605 2.14 0.12 1.37
CA LEU A 605 1.80 -0.21 -0.02
C LEU A 605 2.73 -1.23 -0.68
N ALA A 606 4.03 -1.19 -0.37
CA ALA A 606 5.01 -2.09 -0.95
C ALA A 606 5.16 -3.42 -0.19
N ASN A 607 4.31 -3.71 0.82
CA ASN A 607 4.42 -4.96 1.57
C ASN A 607 4.10 -6.17 0.69
N ALA A 608 5.03 -7.12 0.67
CA ALA A 608 4.81 -8.42 0.07
C ALA A 608 3.79 -9.21 0.92
N ALA A 609 3.02 -10.08 0.27
CA ALA A 609 2.03 -10.91 0.95
C ALA A 609 2.41 -12.40 0.77
N TYR A 610 2.70 -13.06 1.88
CA TYR A 610 3.03 -14.48 1.92
C TYR A 610 2.03 -15.22 2.82
N GLY A 611 1.80 -16.50 2.53
CA GLY A 611 0.90 -17.32 3.32
C GLY A 611 -0.48 -17.55 2.69
N PRO A 612 -1.30 -18.42 3.30
CA PRO A 612 -1.01 -19.16 4.56
C PRO A 612 0.05 -20.27 4.38
N GLN A 613 1.10 -20.25 5.20
CA GLN A 613 2.32 -21.07 5.14
C GLN A 613 2.89 -21.29 6.55
N PRO A 614 2.74 -22.48 7.15
CA PRO A 614 3.20 -22.77 8.52
C PRO A 614 4.69 -22.55 8.77
N ASN A 615 5.53 -22.68 7.74
CA ASN A 615 6.99 -22.56 7.79
C ASN A 615 7.50 -21.12 7.62
N TYR A 616 6.62 -20.12 7.61
CA TYR A 616 6.98 -18.72 7.41
C TYR A 616 6.73 -17.87 8.66
N ALA A 617 7.64 -16.93 8.92
CA ALA A 617 7.46 -15.87 9.89
C ALA A 617 8.05 -14.55 9.37
N GLN A 618 7.48 -13.44 9.82
CA GLN A 618 7.95 -12.08 9.56
C GLN A 618 8.11 -11.33 10.88
N CYS A 619 9.26 -10.70 11.09
CA CYS A 619 9.49 -9.74 12.15
C CYS A 619 9.48 -8.33 11.54
N LEU A 620 8.65 -7.43 12.06
CA LEU A 620 8.71 -6.00 11.80
C LEU A 620 9.48 -5.36 12.95
N ILE A 621 10.55 -4.63 12.61
CA ILE A 621 11.42 -3.96 13.57
C ILE A 621 11.18 -2.45 13.47
N GLU A 622 10.89 -1.83 14.60
CA GLU A 622 10.90 -0.38 14.79
C GLU A 622 12.24 -0.01 15.44
N ALA A 623 13.05 0.77 14.73
CA ALA A 623 14.27 1.38 15.26
C ALA A 623 13.97 2.74 15.90
N GLU A 624 14.90 3.25 16.71
CA GLU A 624 14.76 4.59 17.33
C GLU A 624 14.78 5.74 16.30
N THR A 625 15.53 5.57 15.21
CA THR A 625 15.68 6.58 14.15
C THR A 625 15.81 5.93 12.77
N PRO A 626 15.46 6.64 11.68
CA PRO A 626 15.68 6.17 10.31
C PRO A 626 17.15 5.84 10.00
N GLU A 627 18.09 6.61 10.55
CA GLU A 627 19.52 6.38 10.38
C GLU A 627 19.96 5.08 11.05
N LYS A 628 19.47 4.84 12.28
CA LYS A 628 19.77 3.60 13.01
C LYS A 628 19.14 2.38 12.36
N SER A 629 17.94 2.52 11.79
CA SER A 629 17.30 1.48 10.96
C SER A 629 18.23 1.03 9.82
N ARG A 630 18.87 1.96 9.11
CA ARG A 630 19.80 1.62 8.02
C ARG A 630 21.06 0.93 8.52
N GLU A 631 21.65 1.42 9.61
CA GLU A 631 22.82 0.80 10.24
C GLU A 631 22.51 -0.64 10.70
N LEU A 632 21.36 -0.83 11.38
CA LEU A 632 20.90 -2.15 11.82
C LEU A 632 20.68 -3.08 10.65
N GLN A 633 20.05 -2.62 9.56
CA GLN A 633 19.87 -3.42 8.36
C GLN A 633 21.21 -3.91 7.81
N GLU A 634 22.20 -3.03 7.62
CA GLU A 634 23.55 -3.40 7.15
C GLU A 634 24.22 -4.46 8.04
N ILE A 635 24.08 -4.34 9.37
CA ILE A 635 24.63 -5.31 10.32
C ILE A 635 23.89 -6.65 10.22
N LEU A 636 22.56 -6.62 10.22
CA LEU A 636 21.71 -7.79 10.23
C LEU A 636 21.75 -8.56 8.90
N TYR A 637 21.99 -7.87 7.79
CA TYR A 637 22.17 -8.47 6.46
C TYR A 637 23.25 -9.56 6.45
N HIS A 638 24.30 -9.40 7.26
CA HIS A 638 25.39 -10.36 7.36
C HIS A 638 25.26 -11.33 8.55
N LYS A 639 24.83 -10.84 9.71
CA LYS A 639 24.80 -11.64 10.94
C LYS A 639 23.68 -12.67 11.00
N LEU A 640 22.50 -12.35 10.46
CA LEU A 640 21.34 -13.24 10.61
C LEU A 640 21.51 -14.57 9.85
N PRO A 641 21.97 -14.59 8.58
CA PRO A 641 22.20 -15.85 7.86
C PRO A 641 23.29 -16.73 8.50
N GLU A 642 24.28 -16.16 9.17
CA GLU A 642 25.33 -16.93 9.86
C GLU A 642 24.80 -17.65 11.11
N LYS A 643 23.89 -16.99 11.84
CA LYS A 643 23.33 -17.51 13.10
C LYS A 643 22.22 -18.54 12.87
N PHE A 644 21.35 -18.30 11.89
CA PHE A 644 20.19 -19.14 11.60
C PHE A 644 20.39 -19.88 10.27
N GLN A 645 21.25 -20.90 10.28
CA GLN A 645 21.64 -21.63 9.06
C GLN A 645 20.51 -22.53 8.53
N ASP A 646 19.61 -22.95 9.41
CA ASP A 646 18.47 -23.81 9.08
C ASP A 646 17.27 -23.02 8.50
N ALA A 647 17.37 -21.70 8.44
CA ALA A 647 16.33 -20.81 7.94
C ALA A 647 16.86 -19.89 6.83
N LEU A 648 16.05 -19.68 5.80
CA LEU A 648 16.32 -18.60 4.86
C LEU A 648 15.85 -17.29 5.50
N ILE A 649 16.80 -16.44 5.90
CA ILE A 649 16.51 -15.11 6.45
C ILE A 649 16.74 -14.03 5.41
N ARG A 650 15.82 -13.08 5.32
CA ARG A 650 15.91 -11.92 4.46
C ARG A 650 15.58 -10.65 5.24
N VAL A 651 16.51 -9.71 5.25
CA VAL A 651 16.26 -8.34 5.69
C VAL A 651 15.70 -7.55 4.51
N ASN A 652 14.61 -6.83 4.73
CA ASN A 652 13.93 -6.02 3.72
C ASN A 652 13.85 -4.58 4.19
N SER A 653 14.18 -3.67 3.27
CA SER A 653 13.96 -2.24 3.43
C SER A 653 12.55 -1.84 2.99
N PHE A 654 12.05 -0.71 3.50
CA PHE A 654 10.79 -0.13 3.01
C PHE A 654 11.02 0.55 1.65
N GLU A 655 10.18 0.18 0.68
CA GLU A 655 10.24 0.66 -0.70
C GLU A 655 8.96 1.40 -1.09
N ILE A 656 9.04 2.27 -2.10
CA ILE A 656 7.89 3.06 -2.59
C ILE A 656 6.93 2.20 -3.42
N ASN A 657 7.41 1.13 -4.06
CA ASN A 657 6.62 0.34 -5.00
C ASN A 657 6.84 -1.16 -4.81
N SER A 658 5.78 -1.95 -4.91
CA SER A 658 5.82 -3.41 -4.84
C SER A 658 6.15 -4.03 -6.20
N ILE A 659 7.42 -4.11 -6.60
CA ILE A 659 7.84 -4.90 -7.79
C ILE A 659 9.30 -5.36 -7.64
N PRO A 660 9.72 -6.50 -8.24
CA PRO A 660 9.36 -7.91 -8.00
C PRO A 660 9.94 -8.42 -6.67
N GLN A 661 9.76 -9.71 -6.33
CA GLN A 661 10.34 -10.27 -5.10
C GLN A 661 11.87 -10.07 -5.04
N THR A 662 12.54 -9.98 -6.19
CA THR A 662 13.98 -9.70 -6.29
C THR A 662 14.33 -8.85 -7.52
N LEU A 663 15.50 -8.20 -7.52
CA LEU A 663 15.98 -7.37 -8.64
C LEU A 663 16.26 -8.16 -9.93
N ILE A 664 16.61 -9.45 -9.79
CA ILE A 664 16.98 -10.32 -10.90
C ILE A 664 16.28 -11.66 -10.71
N GLU A 665 15.42 -12.02 -11.66
CA GLU A 665 14.66 -13.27 -11.66
C GLU A 665 14.94 -14.04 -12.96
N ALA A 666 15.01 -15.36 -12.85
CA ALA A 666 15.07 -16.28 -13.98
C ALA A 666 13.89 -17.24 -13.88
N ARG A 667 13.04 -17.27 -14.91
CA ARG A 667 11.89 -18.17 -14.99
C ARG A 667 12.17 -19.29 -15.99
N PHE A 668 12.06 -20.53 -15.54
CA PHE A 668 12.10 -21.72 -16.39
C PHE A 668 10.67 -22.22 -16.61
N CYS A 669 10.32 -22.55 -17.86
CA CYS A 669 9.01 -23.05 -18.24
C CYS A 669 9.16 -24.39 -18.97
N GLY A 670 8.35 -25.38 -18.61
CA GLY A 670 8.36 -26.72 -19.19
C GLY A 670 7.41 -27.65 -18.45
N ASP A 671 7.22 -28.86 -18.99
CA ASP A 671 6.20 -29.80 -18.48
C ASP A 671 6.72 -30.73 -17.38
N ASP A 672 8.04 -30.95 -17.31
CA ASP A 672 8.67 -31.87 -16.35
C ASP A 672 9.25 -31.13 -15.13
N PRO A 673 8.64 -31.28 -13.93
CA PRO A 673 9.11 -30.63 -12.71
C PRO A 673 10.54 -31.01 -12.33
N ALA A 674 10.99 -32.24 -12.61
CA ALA A 674 12.34 -32.68 -12.25
C ALA A 674 13.42 -31.97 -13.10
N VAL A 675 13.13 -31.74 -14.38
CA VAL A 675 14.01 -30.97 -15.27
C VAL A 675 14.06 -29.51 -14.83
N LEU A 676 12.91 -28.92 -14.50
CA LEU A 676 12.83 -27.53 -14.03
C LEU A 676 13.60 -27.31 -12.73
N ASP A 677 13.52 -28.24 -11.78
CA ASP A 677 14.29 -28.20 -10.54
C ASP A 677 15.79 -28.27 -10.77
N SER A 678 16.22 -29.18 -11.65
CA SER A 678 17.63 -29.32 -12.04
C SER A 678 18.17 -28.01 -12.63
N LEU A 679 17.45 -27.41 -13.58
CA LEU A 679 17.82 -26.13 -14.19
C LEU A 679 17.88 -25.00 -13.16
N THR A 680 16.93 -24.97 -12.22
CA THR A 680 16.88 -23.97 -11.15
C THR A 680 18.09 -24.09 -10.23
N ASN A 681 18.46 -25.31 -9.83
CA ASN A 681 19.64 -25.57 -9.01
C ASN A 681 20.94 -25.17 -9.72
N ILE A 682 21.07 -25.44 -11.02
CA ILE A 682 22.20 -24.98 -11.84
C ILE A 682 22.26 -23.45 -11.87
N ALA A 683 21.13 -22.78 -12.10
CA ALA A 683 21.06 -21.32 -12.14
C ALA A 683 21.45 -20.70 -10.80
N ILE A 684 20.95 -21.21 -9.67
CA ILE A 684 21.34 -20.78 -8.33
C ILE A 684 22.84 -20.99 -8.11
N GLY A 685 23.39 -22.12 -8.55
CA GLY A 685 24.83 -22.39 -8.49
C GLY A 685 25.67 -21.39 -9.28
N ILE A 686 25.19 -20.93 -10.44
CA ILE A 686 25.84 -19.88 -11.25
C ILE A 686 25.72 -18.53 -10.54
N MET A 687 24.53 -18.19 -10.03
CA MET A 687 24.27 -16.94 -9.33
C MET A 687 25.16 -16.78 -8.09
N ARG A 688 25.29 -17.84 -7.28
CA ARG A 688 26.13 -17.85 -6.05
C ARG A 688 27.63 -17.67 -6.31
N LYS A 689 28.12 -17.87 -7.54
CA LYS A 689 29.54 -17.62 -7.88
C LYS A 689 29.88 -16.13 -7.89
N ASN A 690 28.90 -15.25 -8.04
CA ASN A 690 29.12 -13.82 -8.01
C ASN A 690 28.98 -13.31 -6.56
N PRO A 691 30.02 -12.71 -5.95
CA PRO A 691 29.97 -12.25 -4.57
C PRO A 691 28.95 -11.12 -4.33
N LYS A 692 28.43 -10.50 -5.40
CA LYS A 692 27.37 -9.49 -5.31
C LYS A 692 25.97 -10.09 -5.18
N VAL A 693 25.81 -11.39 -5.43
CA VAL A 693 24.52 -12.06 -5.31
C VAL A 693 24.33 -12.51 -3.87
N LEU A 694 23.28 -12.01 -3.24
CA LEU A 694 22.85 -12.36 -1.90
C LEU A 694 21.54 -13.15 -2.00
N ASN A 695 21.37 -14.16 -1.15
CA ASN A 695 20.10 -14.89 -0.98
C ASN A 695 19.50 -15.48 -2.27
N ALA A 696 20.34 -16.06 -3.15
CA ALA A 696 19.86 -16.81 -4.32
C ALA A 696 18.99 -18.00 -3.88
N ARG A 697 17.71 -17.97 -4.28
CA ARG A 697 16.65 -18.91 -3.85
C ARG A 697 15.84 -19.42 -5.04
N ASN A 698 15.17 -20.55 -4.82
CA ASN A 698 14.07 -21.01 -5.67
C ASN A 698 12.74 -20.62 -5.02
N GLU A 699 11.70 -20.38 -5.83
CA GLU A 699 10.34 -20.15 -5.32
C GLU A 699 9.61 -21.47 -5.02
N TRP A 700 10.03 -22.58 -5.65
CA TRP A 700 9.38 -23.88 -5.50
C TRP A 700 9.59 -24.52 -4.11
N GLY A 701 10.60 -24.08 -3.36
CA GLY A 701 10.92 -24.59 -2.04
C GLY A 701 11.63 -25.96 -2.07
N ASN A 702 11.43 -26.75 -1.02
CA ASN A 702 11.97 -28.10 -0.88
C ASN A 702 10.85 -29.16 -0.94
N MET A 703 11.22 -30.40 -1.25
CA MET A 703 10.31 -31.53 -1.09
C MET A 703 9.94 -31.70 0.39
N ALA A 704 8.64 -31.84 0.66
CA ALA A 704 8.12 -32.11 2.00
C ALA A 704 7.96 -33.63 2.23
N MET A 705 8.11 -34.05 3.48
CA MET A 705 7.86 -35.45 3.87
C MET A 705 6.38 -35.79 3.74
N MET A 706 6.08 -36.98 3.20
CA MET A 706 4.71 -37.47 3.02
C MET A 706 4.62 -38.95 3.43
N ILE A 707 3.55 -39.30 4.16
CA ILE A 707 3.17 -40.69 4.43
C ILE A 707 2.02 -41.06 3.50
N LYS A 708 2.21 -42.11 2.70
CA LYS A 708 1.17 -42.65 1.81
C LYS A 708 0.54 -43.89 2.43
N ALA A 709 -0.69 -43.78 2.90
CA ALA A 709 -1.48 -44.93 3.34
C ALA A 709 -2.04 -45.68 2.11
N GLY A 710 -1.54 -46.89 1.86
CA GLY A 710 -2.04 -47.74 0.79
C GLY A 710 -3.42 -48.33 1.12
N TYR A 711 -4.38 -48.22 0.21
CA TYR A 711 -5.68 -48.90 0.30
C TYR A 711 -5.66 -50.15 -0.58
N ASP A 712 -5.87 -51.32 0.04
CA ASP A 712 -6.03 -52.59 -0.66
C ASP A 712 -7.52 -52.92 -0.77
N PRO A 713 -8.15 -52.75 -1.96
CA PRO A 713 -9.59 -52.95 -2.12
C PRO A 713 -10.01 -54.40 -1.87
N VAL A 714 -9.13 -55.37 -2.09
CA VAL A 714 -9.45 -56.79 -1.93
C VAL A 714 -9.51 -57.15 -0.46
N LYS A 715 -8.52 -56.72 0.35
CA LYS A 715 -8.52 -56.96 1.80
C LYS A 715 -9.64 -56.17 2.49
N ALA A 716 -9.81 -54.90 2.12
CA ALA A 716 -10.82 -54.03 2.72
C ALA A 716 -12.24 -54.51 2.38
N GLY A 717 -12.47 -54.97 1.15
CA GLY A 717 -13.76 -55.55 0.73
C GLY A 717 -14.17 -56.79 1.53
N ARG A 718 -13.22 -57.65 1.93
CA ARG A 718 -13.51 -58.80 2.81
C ARG A 718 -14.00 -58.41 4.20
N LEU A 719 -13.62 -57.21 4.65
CA LEU A 719 -14.03 -56.65 5.94
C LEU A 719 -15.23 -55.70 5.78
N ASN A 720 -15.75 -55.53 4.57
CA ASN A 720 -16.77 -54.54 4.22
C ASN A 720 -16.38 -53.11 4.63
N ILE A 721 -15.09 -52.76 4.47
CA ILE A 721 -14.53 -51.45 4.80
C ILE A 721 -14.23 -50.68 3.50
N GLY A 722 -14.86 -49.52 3.33
CA GLY A 722 -14.59 -48.61 2.23
C GLY A 722 -13.29 -47.83 2.42
N ARG A 723 -12.78 -47.23 1.33
CA ARG A 723 -11.64 -46.29 1.40
C ARG A 723 -11.96 -45.11 2.33
N SER A 724 -13.19 -44.60 2.28
CA SER A 724 -13.67 -43.52 3.15
C SER A 724 -13.57 -43.90 4.63
N ASP A 725 -13.97 -45.11 4.99
CA ASP A 725 -13.99 -45.57 6.39
C ASP A 725 -12.57 -45.68 6.94
N MET A 726 -11.65 -46.26 6.16
CA MET A 726 -10.24 -46.36 6.51
C MET A 726 -9.59 -44.98 6.65
N MET A 727 -9.81 -44.09 5.68
CA MET A 727 -9.22 -42.75 5.72
C MET A 727 -9.84 -41.88 6.83
N ASN A 728 -11.12 -42.07 7.15
CA ASN A 728 -11.76 -41.41 8.30
C ASN A 728 -11.14 -41.88 9.62
N ALA A 729 -10.85 -43.18 9.76
CA ALA A 729 -10.16 -43.71 10.93
C ALA A 729 -8.74 -43.14 11.06
N VAL A 730 -7.98 -43.09 9.95
CA VAL A 730 -6.66 -42.43 9.92
C VAL A 730 -6.79 -40.96 10.33
N LYS A 731 -7.75 -40.23 9.73
CA LYS A 731 -7.99 -38.81 10.01
C LYS A 731 -8.30 -38.58 11.48
N SER A 732 -9.12 -39.42 12.11
CA SER A 732 -9.48 -39.29 13.54
C SER A 732 -8.31 -39.52 14.50
N VAL A 733 -7.27 -40.20 14.06
CA VAL A 733 -6.03 -40.40 14.85
C VAL A 733 -5.02 -39.29 14.56
N SER A 734 -4.99 -38.76 13.33
CA SER A 734 -3.97 -37.81 12.87
C SER A 734 -4.37 -36.34 12.99
N THR A 735 -5.65 -36.03 13.09
CA THR A 735 -6.20 -34.66 12.94
C THR A 735 -7.47 -34.51 13.76
N GLU A 736 -7.55 -33.43 14.54
CA GLU A 736 -8.79 -33.01 15.21
C GLU A 736 -9.87 -32.79 14.12
N ARG A 737 -11.04 -33.40 14.31
CA ARG A 737 -12.17 -33.30 13.36
C ARG A 737 -12.95 -32.02 13.72
N PRO A 738 -13.15 -31.07 12.79
CA PRO A 738 -14.06 -29.96 13.00
C PRO A 738 -15.52 -30.42 12.99
#